data_AF-A0A7Y0J6R9-F1
#
_entry.id   AF-A0A7Y0J6R9-F1
#
_cell.length_a   1.000
_cell.length_b   1.000
_cell.length_c   1.000
_cell.angle_alpha   90.00
_cell.angle_beta   90.00
_cell.angle_gamma   90.00
#
_symmetry.space_group_name_H-M   'P 1'
#
loop_
_entity.id
_entity.type
_entity.pdbx_description
1 polymer ?
#
loop_
_entity_poly.entity_id
_entity_poly.type
_entity_poly.pdbx_seq_one_letter_code
_entity_poly.pdbx_strand_id
1 'polypeptide(L)'
;MGALVAADRDFWTDVLTAGGFTPVPRWTRRPVPGVAEHGEPVPDEVARAVRALAAELGVPVSAVLLAAHAKVLAALSGEQDVVTGHAGSDRTPLPCRLTLAPPTWRGLVRSARRVEADLLTHRDFPVGELRRELGLTGPPYEVVFDPDVPGAAEGDACVLPEDVVLGVGWSDPDGRTALRLRYRTDVLDAGAAARIGGYHLTALRLMAADADAEHTRQSLLSTDEVRTQLDELAGPHRELPKARAHELFERQVREHPDAVAVTQGGRSWTYGELNARANRLARALLARGVGREDVVAVVTERGLDWPAAVLAVFKAGAVYLPVEPHFPAGRIQATLARSGCRLALTESGSTATLDQALAALPGDVEKLLVRDAYAEGHDACDLGVEVTPEQLAYIYFTSGSTGEPKGAMCEHAGMLNHLFAKIDDLGIGPGTVVAQTAPQCFDISLWQLLAALLVGGRTLLVEQEAVVDVERFVDTVTRGRVGVAQLVPSYLEVVVSYLERHPRELPDLACVSVTGEALKRELVQRWFALEPGIRLVNAYGLTETSDDTNHEVMEAVPDRVLLGRPVNNVRVLVVDEQLSLVPLGAPGLIAFSGVCVGRGYVNDPERTREAYRQDPYRPGERLYLGGDWGRWHPDGKLEFLGRRDSQVKIRGFRIEIGEIENTLLRVGGVRDGAVVVAELGGGGTHLIAYYTGRRLTDEELRRALGAALPAYMVPTAFHWQESLPLTANGKIDRKALTAAAERTARADAEASGEGGPAAGEEHEDAPRTAAERRLADAWAELLSVPRHRIGRRDHFFDRGGTSLTAVKLTIALNRAVSLKDITRHPVLADLAALLDGASGRRTELLQPLSGGRGGRDCALVCFPYAGGNAVNFRPMASALAGSGLAVYAVDLPGHDLAAAEEPFAPLERVVEDVVAEIAGRGLRRVMLWGHSSGAAPAVATARRLHGSGVEVVRVFVGAQLLGTAEQRRAAAEELTRLSNAEIAARLGADSGYTELGELNAAHAEHIGAAYRHDCLAAHRYFADALERPPAEPLAAPVTVVVAADDPHTDGYRDAHRRWRLLAERVELRELTDGGHYFPRTRPAEAAQAVLGAAELLASS
;
A
#
# COMPACT_ATOMS: atom_id res chain seq x y z
N MET A 1 -2.89 30.90 58.44
CA MET A 1 -3.99 30.11 57.87
C MET A 1 -4.04 30.24 56.34
N GLY A 2 -4.17 31.45 55.77
CA GLY A 2 -4.22 31.62 54.30
C GLY A 2 -3.00 31.16 53.49
N ALA A 3 -1.77 31.27 54.03
CA ALA A 3 -0.56 30.83 53.32
C ALA A 3 -0.36 29.29 53.27
N LEU A 4 -0.87 28.56 54.27
CA LEU A 4 -0.85 27.09 54.29
C LEU A 4 -1.85 26.52 53.28
N VAL A 5 -3.07 27.08 53.23
CA VAL A 5 -4.10 26.69 52.26
C VAL A 5 -3.67 26.96 50.83
N ALA A 6 -2.93 28.05 50.57
CA ALA A 6 -2.37 28.33 49.25
C ALA A 6 -1.30 27.31 48.86
N ALA A 7 -0.37 26.98 49.76
CA ALA A 7 0.66 25.98 49.51
C ALA A 7 0.08 24.57 49.28
N ASP A 8 -0.92 24.16 50.07
CA ASP A 8 -1.63 22.88 49.88
C ASP A 8 -2.35 22.84 48.52
N ARG A 9 -3.00 23.94 48.15
CA ARG A 9 -3.70 24.07 46.86
C ARG A 9 -2.74 24.04 45.69
N ASP A 10 -1.60 24.72 45.77
CA ASP A 10 -0.59 24.74 44.71
C ASP A 10 0.00 23.34 44.51
N PHE A 11 0.38 22.66 45.61
CA PHE A 11 0.86 21.27 45.56
C PHE A 11 -0.13 20.33 44.87
N TRP A 12 -1.41 20.33 45.30
CA TRP A 12 -2.42 19.46 44.70
C TRP A 12 -2.77 19.87 43.27
N THR A 13 -2.71 21.15 42.94
CA THR A 13 -2.88 21.62 41.56
C THR A 13 -1.78 21.06 40.68
N ASP A 14 -0.52 21.12 41.11
CA ASP A 14 0.60 20.55 40.36
C ASP A 14 0.46 19.04 40.17
N VAL A 15 0.12 18.30 41.24
CA VAL A 15 -0.08 16.84 41.19
C VAL A 15 -1.22 16.45 40.23
N LEU A 16 -2.34 17.17 40.26
CA LEU A 16 -3.52 16.87 39.45
C LEU A 16 -3.41 17.33 38.00
N THR A 17 -2.77 18.48 37.75
CA THR A 17 -2.62 19.07 36.41
C THR A 17 -1.48 18.46 35.61
N ALA A 18 -0.50 17.84 36.27
CA ALA A 18 0.58 17.13 35.59
C ALA A 18 0.09 15.92 34.76
N GLY A 19 -1.19 15.52 34.88
CA GLY A 19 -1.87 14.55 34.01
C GLY A 19 -1.29 13.14 34.07
N GLY A 20 -1.83 12.20 33.29
CA GLY A 20 -1.34 10.81 33.26
C GLY A 20 -2.01 9.89 34.28
N PHE A 21 -1.94 8.59 33.99
CA PHE A 21 -2.64 7.52 34.70
C PHE A 21 -1.82 6.24 34.51
N THR A 22 -1.71 5.39 35.53
CA THR A 22 -0.97 4.13 35.44
C THR A 22 -1.93 2.96 35.34
N PRO A 23 -2.09 2.37 34.14
CA PRO A 23 -2.92 1.19 33.98
C PRO A 23 -2.20 -0.06 34.48
N VAL A 24 -2.97 -1.03 34.95
CA VAL A 24 -2.56 -2.42 35.12
C VAL A 24 -3.05 -3.26 33.93
N PRO A 25 -2.30 -4.32 33.57
CA PRO A 25 -2.70 -5.23 32.52
C PRO A 25 -4.11 -5.79 32.75
N ARG A 26 -4.92 -5.79 31.69
CA ARG A 26 -6.19 -6.52 31.67
C ARG A 26 -5.88 -7.98 31.33
N TRP A 27 -5.66 -8.80 32.36
CA TRP A 27 -5.22 -10.19 32.24
C TRP A 27 -6.27 -11.15 32.82
N THR A 28 -7.36 -11.32 32.09
CA THR A 28 -8.38 -12.35 32.36
C THR A 28 -8.90 -12.92 31.05
N ARG A 29 -9.04 -14.25 30.97
CA ARG A 29 -9.59 -14.92 29.77
C ARG A 29 -11.10 -14.77 29.64
N ARG A 30 -11.79 -14.71 30.78
CA ARG A 30 -13.24 -14.65 30.86
C ARG A 30 -13.60 -13.60 31.92
N PRO A 31 -13.77 -12.35 31.53
CA PRO A 31 -14.13 -11.28 32.45
C PRO A 31 -15.44 -11.61 33.17
N VAL A 32 -15.41 -11.70 34.50
CA VAL A 32 -16.61 -11.87 35.33
C VAL A 32 -16.58 -10.78 36.41
N PRO A 33 -17.58 -9.89 36.48
CA PRO A 33 -17.63 -8.86 37.52
C PRO A 33 -17.59 -9.47 38.92
N GLY A 34 -16.69 -8.97 39.75
CA GLY A 34 -16.47 -9.47 41.10
C GLY A 34 -15.17 -8.96 41.70
N VAL A 35 -14.96 -9.26 42.98
CA VAL A 35 -13.74 -8.94 43.71
C VAL A 35 -13.21 -10.22 44.35
N ALA A 36 -11.91 -10.45 44.18
CA ALA A 36 -11.18 -11.54 44.81
C ALA A 36 -9.96 -11.02 45.57
N GLU A 37 -9.42 -11.85 46.45
CA GLU A 37 -8.23 -11.54 47.25
C GLU A 37 -7.18 -12.64 47.06
N HIS A 38 -5.93 -12.24 46.84
CA HIS A 38 -4.75 -13.11 46.82
C HIS A 38 -3.81 -12.69 47.94
N GLY A 39 -3.34 -13.65 48.74
CA GLY A 39 -2.32 -13.44 49.75
C GLY A 39 -0.99 -14.02 49.29
N GLU A 40 0.04 -13.19 49.23
CA GLU A 40 1.41 -13.59 48.92
C GLU A 40 2.27 -13.57 50.20
N PRO A 41 2.65 -14.74 50.75
CA PRO A 41 3.46 -14.80 51.97
C PRO A 41 4.83 -14.16 51.77
N VAL A 42 5.24 -13.27 52.69
CA VAL A 42 6.58 -12.70 52.70
C VAL A 42 7.43 -13.48 53.70
N PRO A 43 8.51 -14.18 53.27
CA PRO A 43 9.35 -14.93 54.19
C PRO A 43 9.95 -14.04 55.30
N ASP A 44 10.03 -14.55 56.53
CA ASP A 44 10.50 -13.80 57.70
C ASP A 44 11.93 -13.23 57.52
N GLU A 45 12.77 -13.90 56.74
CA GLU A 45 14.09 -13.40 56.36
C GLU A 45 14.01 -12.11 55.52
N VAL A 46 13.09 -12.05 54.55
CA VAL A 46 12.87 -10.89 53.69
C VAL A 46 12.26 -9.75 54.49
N ALA A 47 11.26 -10.05 55.33
CA ALA A 47 10.64 -9.05 56.20
C ALA A 47 11.66 -8.41 57.16
N ARG A 48 12.55 -9.22 57.77
CA ARG A 48 13.64 -8.70 58.60
C ARG A 48 14.66 -7.89 57.80
N ALA A 49 15.03 -8.34 56.60
CA ALA A 49 15.99 -7.63 55.76
C ALA A 49 15.45 -6.28 55.27
N VAL A 50 14.16 -6.20 54.93
CA VAL A 50 13.48 -4.94 54.58
C VAL A 50 13.47 -3.96 55.77
N ARG A 51 13.17 -4.44 56.99
CA ARG A 51 13.25 -3.60 58.21
C ARG A 51 14.67 -3.11 58.49
N ALA A 52 15.67 -3.97 58.29
CA ALA A 52 17.08 -3.60 58.42
C ALA A 52 17.50 -2.55 57.40
N LEU A 53 17.09 -2.69 56.14
CA LEU A 53 17.34 -1.71 55.08
C LEU A 53 16.68 -0.36 55.39
N ALA A 54 15.42 -0.36 55.84
CA ALA A 54 14.73 0.87 56.23
C ALA A 54 15.48 1.60 57.38
N ALA A 55 15.96 0.84 58.37
CA ALA A 55 16.76 1.38 59.47
C ALA A 55 18.12 1.93 59.01
N GLU A 56 18.83 1.20 58.13
CA GLU A 56 20.10 1.65 57.53
C GLU A 56 19.93 2.97 56.77
N LEU A 57 18.86 3.09 55.99
CA LEU A 57 18.60 4.26 55.16
C LEU A 57 17.94 5.42 55.93
N GLY A 58 17.54 5.20 57.19
CA GLY A 58 16.85 6.20 58.01
C GLY A 58 15.50 6.63 57.43
N VAL A 59 14.73 5.68 56.88
CA VAL A 59 13.42 5.88 56.26
C VAL A 59 12.37 4.96 56.90
N PRO A 60 11.06 5.28 56.85
CA PRO A 60 10.03 4.35 57.28
C PRO A 60 9.97 3.12 56.35
N VAL A 61 9.47 1.99 56.86
CA VAL A 61 9.26 0.76 56.06
C VAL A 61 8.30 1.03 54.90
N SER A 62 7.28 1.87 55.12
CA SER A 62 6.31 2.26 54.08
C SER A 62 6.98 2.87 52.84
N ALA A 63 8.05 3.65 52.99
CA ALA A 63 8.82 4.18 51.86
C ALA A 63 9.53 3.08 51.04
N VAL A 64 9.99 2.01 51.70
CA VAL A 64 10.59 0.85 51.00
C VAL A 64 9.50 0.09 50.24
N LEU A 65 8.34 -0.12 50.86
CA LEU A 65 7.19 -0.77 50.23
C LEU A 65 6.64 0.05 49.06
N LEU A 66 6.56 1.37 49.20
CA LEU A 66 6.12 2.29 48.16
C LEU A 66 7.09 2.31 46.97
N ALA A 67 8.40 2.27 47.23
CA ALA A 67 9.40 2.13 46.17
C ALA A 67 9.25 0.80 45.41
N ALA A 68 8.97 -0.30 46.11
CA ALA A 68 8.76 -1.61 45.48
C ALA A 68 7.48 -1.60 44.65
N HIS A 69 6.40 -1.03 45.19
CA HIS A 69 5.13 -0.85 44.51
C HIS A 69 5.27 0.00 43.24
N ALA A 70 5.94 1.15 43.32
CA ALA A 70 6.20 2.00 42.17
C ALA A 70 6.99 1.27 41.07
N LYS A 71 7.98 0.45 41.46
CA LYS A 71 8.74 -0.38 40.52
C LYS A 71 7.88 -1.44 39.84
N VAL A 72 6.97 -2.09 40.57
CA VAL A 72 6.04 -3.06 39.99
C VAL A 72 5.08 -2.37 39.03
N LEU A 73 4.51 -1.22 39.41
CA LEU A 73 3.64 -0.45 38.53
C LEU A 73 4.33 -0.04 37.24
N ALA A 74 5.58 0.43 37.32
CA ALA A 74 6.37 0.80 36.16
C ALA A 74 6.61 -0.39 35.23
N ALA A 75 6.88 -1.57 35.79
CA ALA A 75 7.05 -2.79 35.00
C ALA A 75 5.74 -3.24 34.33
N LEU A 76 4.60 -3.04 34.99
CA LEU A 76 3.27 -3.42 34.47
C LEU A 76 2.75 -2.45 33.40
N SER A 77 3.08 -1.16 33.51
CA SER A 77 2.62 -0.12 32.59
C SER A 77 3.62 0.19 31.47
N GLY A 78 4.90 -0.14 31.66
CA GLY A 78 5.99 0.28 30.78
C GLY A 78 6.44 1.74 30.99
N GLU A 79 5.91 2.44 31.99
CA GLU A 79 6.15 3.87 32.24
C GLU A 79 7.16 4.12 33.37
N GLN A 80 7.96 5.17 33.25
CA GLN A 80 8.89 5.60 34.31
C GLN A 80 8.23 6.55 35.34
N ASP A 81 7.12 7.18 34.96
CA ASP A 81 6.31 8.05 35.82
C ASP A 81 5.00 7.34 36.15
N VAL A 82 4.86 6.91 37.40
CA VAL A 82 3.70 6.14 37.86
C VAL A 82 2.82 6.92 38.82
N VAL A 83 1.52 6.66 38.78
CA VAL A 83 0.50 7.24 39.63
C VAL A 83 -0.30 6.12 40.28
N THR A 84 -0.36 6.14 41.61
CA THR A 84 -1.19 5.22 42.42
C THR A 84 -2.02 6.02 43.41
N GLY A 85 -3.15 5.49 43.85
CA GLY A 85 -3.79 5.96 45.07
C GLY A 85 -2.95 5.53 46.27
N HIS A 86 -2.73 6.42 47.22
CA HIS A 86 -2.10 6.11 48.50
C HIS A 86 -3.16 6.20 49.59
N ALA A 87 -3.44 5.09 50.27
CA ALA A 87 -4.44 5.06 51.33
C ALA A 87 -4.00 5.97 52.50
N GLY A 88 -4.91 6.84 52.95
CA GLY A 88 -4.75 7.65 54.16
C GLY A 88 -5.46 7.01 55.37
N SER A 89 -5.32 7.64 56.55
CA SER A 89 -5.93 7.18 57.81
C SER A 89 -7.47 7.19 57.79
N ASP A 90 -8.08 7.97 56.90
CA ASP A 90 -9.54 8.04 56.65
C ASP A 90 -10.00 7.10 55.52
N ARG A 91 -9.08 6.29 54.97
CA ARG A 91 -9.27 5.32 53.89
C ARG A 91 -9.71 5.91 52.54
N THR A 92 -9.64 7.22 52.34
CA THR A 92 -9.80 7.85 51.02
C THR A 92 -8.44 7.90 50.33
N PRO A 93 -8.23 7.23 49.17
CA PRO A 93 -6.91 7.23 48.55
C PRO A 93 -6.57 8.60 47.92
N LEU A 94 -5.36 9.08 48.18
CA LEU A 94 -4.84 10.33 47.61
C LEU A 94 -3.94 10.02 46.39
N PRO A 95 -3.99 10.81 45.30
CA PRO A 95 -3.07 10.61 44.18
C PRO A 95 -1.61 10.73 44.62
N CYS A 96 -0.83 9.70 44.36
CA CYS A 96 0.59 9.61 44.71
C CYS A 96 1.38 9.34 43.43
N ARG A 97 2.24 10.29 43.06
CA ARG A 97 3.02 10.25 41.83
C ARG A 97 4.49 10.04 42.12
N LEU A 98 5.10 9.05 41.46
CA LEU A 98 6.50 8.69 41.63
C LEU A 98 7.21 8.53 40.29
N THR A 99 8.42 9.07 40.19
CA THR A 99 9.32 8.91 39.04
C THR A 99 10.44 7.93 39.38
N LEU A 100 10.72 6.98 38.49
CA LEU A 100 11.77 5.96 38.65
C LEU A 100 13.18 6.43 38.22
N ALA A 101 13.39 7.73 38.10
CA ALA A 101 14.64 8.34 37.61
C ALA A 101 15.92 7.93 38.37
N PRO A 102 15.94 7.78 39.70
CA PRO A 102 17.15 7.34 40.39
C PRO A 102 17.52 5.91 39.95
N PRO A 103 18.75 5.65 39.49
CA PRO A 103 19.10 4.36 38.89
C PRO A 103 19.20 3.23 39.92
N THR A 104 19.46 3.54 41.20
CA THR A 104 19.66 2.55 42.27
C THR A 104 18.43 2.40 43.16
N TRP A 105 18.28 1.23 43.79
CA TRP A 105 17.21 1.01 44.76
C TRP A 105 17.22 2.01 45.91
N ARG A 106 18.40 2.33 46.47
CA ARG A 106 18.58 3.34 47.51
C ARG A 106 18.08 4.70 47.06
N GLY A 107 18.39 5.09 45.82
CA GLY A 107 17.89 6.33 45.22
C GLY A 107 16.36 6.34 45.13
N LEU A 108 15.77 5.24 44.66
CA LEU A 108 14.33 5.09 44.52
C LEU A 108 13.61 5.12 45.88
N VAL A 109 14.12 4.42 46.89
CA VAL A 109 13.57 4.43 48.26
C VAL A 109 13.61 5.83 48.88
N ARG A 110 14.70 6.58 48.70
CA ARG A 110 14.81 7.97 49.16
C ARG A 110 13.83 8.90 48.43
N SER A 111 13.59 8.66 47.14
CA SER A 111 12.59 9.39 46.36
C SER A 111 11.18 9.11 46.88
N ALA A 112 10.82 7.83 47.07
CA ALA A 112 9.54 7.40 47.62
C ALA A 112 9.29 8.02 49.01
N ARG A 113 10.31 8.03 49.89
CA ARG A 113 10.23 8.69 51.21
C ARG A 113 9.91 10.19 51.12
N ARG A 114 10.44 10.91 50.12
CA ARG A 114 10.15 12.34 49.93
C ARG A 114 8.71 12.53 49.45
N VAL A 115 8.32 11.80 48.42
CA VAL A 115 6.95 11.86 47.87
C VAL A 115 5.92 11.52 48.93
N GLU A 116 6.13 10.45 49.70
CA GLU A 116 5.24 10.04 50.78
C GLU A 116 5.14 11.11 51.88
N ALA A 117 6.28 11.70 52.28
CA ALA A 117 6.29 12.76 53.30
C ALA A 117 5.56 14.03 52.82
N ASP A 118 5.76 14.45 51.57
CA ASP A 118 5.09 15.61 50.98
C ASP A 118 3.58 15.35 50.89
N LEU A 119 3.17 14.19 50.38
CA LEU A 119 1.76 13.78 50.31
C LEU A 119 1.08 13.78 51.68
N LEU A 120 1.73 13.21 52.70
CA LEU A 120 1.20 13.16 54.06
C LEU A 120 1.16 14.55 54.73
N THR A 121 2.02 15.49 54.31
CA THR A 121 1.99 16.87 54.81
C THR A 121 0.75 17.62 54.31
N HIS A 122 0.29 17.34 53.09
CA HIS A 122 -0.84 18.02 52.44
C HIS A 122 -2.16 17.23 52.50
N ARG A 123 -2.23 16.13 53.26
CA ARG A 123 -3.33 15.15 53.25
C ARG A 123 -4.70 15.68 53.68
N ASP A 124 -4.73 16.72 54.52
CA ASP A 124 -5.97 17.25 55.10
C ASP A 124 -6.70 18.21 54.14
N PHE A 125 -6.12 18.48 52.95
CA PHE A 125 -6.70 19.35 51.93
C PHE A 125 -7.85 18.65 51.16
N PRO A 126 -8.96 19.34 50.82
CA PRO A 126 -10.11 18.74 50.14
C PRO A 126 -9.86 18.51 48.64
N VAL A 127 -9.02 17.52 48.30
CA VAL A 127 -8.61 17.18 46.92
C VAL A 127 -9.81 16.91 46.00
N GLY A 128 -10.88 16.29 46.52
CA GLY A 128 -12.11 16.03 45.77
C GLY A 128 -12.89 17.28 45.34
N GLU A 129 -12.76 18.39 46.08
CA GLU A 129 -13.33 19.69 45.68
C GLU A 129 -12.47 20.35 44.61
N LEU A 130 -11.16 20.39 44.80
CA LEU A 130 -10.22 20.95 43.83
C LEU A 130 -10.30 20.22 42.48
N ARG A 131 -10.45 18.90 42.46
CA ARG A 131 -10.65 18.13 41.23
C ARG A 131 -11.91 18.53 40.46
N ARG A 132 -13.02 18.78 41.18
CA ARG A 132 -14.27 19.28 40.59
C ARG A 132 -14.10 20.71 40.05
N GLU A 133 -13.35 21.54 40.77
CA GLU A 133 -13.02 22.90 40.34
C GLU A 133 -12.16 22.91 39.05
N LEU A 134 -11.19 21.99 38.95
CA LEU A 134 -10.32 21.82 37.78
C LEU A 134 -11.00 21.06 36.62
N GLY A 135 -12.25 20.62 36.77
CA GLY A 135 -12.99 19.90 35.73
C GLY A 135 -12.47 18.49 35.41
N LEU A 136 -11.79 17.82 36.34
CA LEU A 136 -11.21 16.49 36.15
C LEU A 136 -12.23 15.37 36.46
N THR A 137 -12.40 14.41 35.54
CA THR A 137 -13.35 13.28 35.67
C THR A 137 -12.64 11.97 36.05
N GLY A 138 -13.19 11.21 37.02
CA GLY A 138 -12.66 9.90 37.47
C GLY A 138 -11.33 9.99 38.26
N PRO A 139 -11.00 9.05 39.18
CA PRO A 139 -9.75 9.09 39.94
C PRO A 139 -8.53 8.97 39.00
N PRO A 140 -7.41 9.67 39.28
CA PRO A 140 -6.20 9.63 38.44
C PRO A 140 -5.40 8.33 38.60
N TYR A 141 -5.99 7.28 39.18
CA TYR A 141 -5.37 6.00 39.48
C TYR A 141 -6.43 4.89 39.41
N GLU A 142 -6.02 3.67 39.02
CA GLU A 142 -6.83 2.45 39.17
C GLU A 142 -6.20 1.44 40.15
N VAL A 143 -5.03 1.78 40.69
CA VAL A 143 -4.35 0.99 41.72
C VAL A 143 -4.29 1.80 43.00
N VAL A 144 -4.49 1.14 44.14
CA VAL A 144 -4.34 1.73 45.47
C VAL A 144 -3.29 0.96 46.24
N PHE A 145 -2.33 1.70 46.80
CA PHE A 145 -1.31 1.24 47.73
C PHE A 145 -1.75 1.57 49.15
N ASP A 146 -1.77 0.57 50.01
CA ASP A 146 -2.05 0.70 51.44
C ASP A 146 -0.77 0.39 52.24
N PRO A 147 -0.10 1.42 52.81
CA PRO A 147 1.13 1.23 53.57
C PRO A 147 0.90 0.61 54.94
N ASP A 148 -0.34 0.59 55.44
CA ASP A 148 -0.62 0.12 56.78
C ASP A 148 -0.42 -1.39 56.87
N VAL A 149 0.41 -1.80 57.83
CA VAL A 149 0.51 -3.18 58.34
C VAL A 149 -0.01 -3.18 59.77
N PRO A 150 -1.30 -3.48 60.04
CA PRO A 150 -1.67 -3.65 61.45
C PRO A 150 -2.72 -4.73 61.70
N GLY A 151 -2.71 -5.28 62.92
CA GLY A 151 -3.74 -6.16 63.50
C GLY A 151 -5.13 -5.50 63.64
N ALA A 152 -5.71 -5.08 62.52
CA ALA A 152 -7.09 -4.68 62.40
C ALA A 152 -7.97 -5.94 62.33
N ALA A 153 -8.99 -5.97 63.20
CA ALA A 153 -9.89 -7.10 63.40
C ALA A 153 -10.45 -7.68 62.08
N GLU A 154 -10.61 -9.00 62.03
CA GLU A 154 -11.11 -9.85 60.93
C GLU A 154 -12.56 -9.56 60.46
N GLY A 155 -13.10 -8.36 60.67
CA GLY A 155 -14.53 -8.13 60.53
C GLY A 155 -14.91 -6.76 59.99
N ASP A 156 -14.43 -6.40 58.81
CA ASP A 156 -15.25 -5.69 57.80
C ASP A 156 -14.45 -5.59 56.50
N ALA A 157 -14.94 -6.25 55.45
CA ALA A 157 -14.32 -6.26 54.14
C ALA A 157 -14.30 -4.82 53.58
N CYS A 158 -13.11 -4.23 53.45
CA CYS A 158 -12.95 -2.96 52.76
C CYS A 158 -13.27 -3.21 51.27
N VAL A 159 -14.47 -2.83 50.85
CA VAL A 159 -14.93 -2.90 49.45
C VAL A 159 -13.92 -2.13 48.59
N LEU A 160 -13.37 -2.77 47.55
CA LEU A 160 -12.61 -2.03 46.53
C LEU A 160 -13.56 -0.97 45.96
N PRO A 161 -13.19 0.33 45.99
CA PRO A 161 -14.00 1.36 45.35
C PRO A 161 -14.29 0.97 43.89
N GLU A 162 -15.45 1.35 43.34
CA GLU A 162 -15.89 0.91 41.99
C GLU A 162 -14.84 1.19 40.89
N ASP A 163 -14.11 2.31 41.02
CA ASP A 163 -13.09 2.76 40.08
C ASP A 163 -11.68 2.17 40.31
N VAL A 164 -11.50 1.34 41.35
CA VAL A 164 -10.21 0.71 41.69
C VAL A 164 -10.18 -0.72 41.17
N VAL A 165 -9.16 -1.02 40.38
CA VAL A 165 -8.92 -2.35 39.81
C VAL A 165 -8.11 -3.24 40.73
N LEU A 166 -7.10 -2.68 41.41
CA LEU A 166 -6.17 -3.41 42.26
C LEU A 166 -5.86 -2.63 43.53
N GLY A 167 -6.09 -3.23 44.70
CA GLY A 167 -5.60 -2.77 45.98
C GLY A 167 -4.43 -3.64 46.44
N VAL A 168 -3.30 -3.02 46.77
CA VAL A 168 -2.10 -3.68 47.28
C VAL A 168 -1.84 -3.19 48.70
N GLY A 169 -1.95 -4.08 49.67
CA GLY A 169 -1.68 -3.79 51.08
C GLY A 169 -0.81 -4.85 51.72
N TRP A 170 -0.37 -4.60 52.95
CA TRP A 170 0.45 -5.53 53.73
C TRP A 170 -0.29 -5.89 55.01
N SER A 171 -0.16 -7.13 55.46
CA SER A 171 -0.79 -7.58 56.70
C SER A 171 0.16 -8.48 57.46
N ASP A 172 -0.05 -8.58 58.77
CA ASP A 172 0.71 -9.46 59.66
C ASP A 172 -0.22 -10.44 60.39
N PRO A 173 -1.02 -11.25 59.66
CA PRO A 173 -1.87 -12.24 60.29
C PRO A 173 -1.00 -13.25 61.06
N ASP A 174 -1.30 -13.46 62.34
CA ASP A 174 -0.60 -14.39 63.24
C ASP A 174 0.91 -14.16 63.39
N GLY A 175 1.39 -12.93 63.16
CA GLY A 175 2.80 -12.57 63.24
C GLY A 175 3.66 -13.00 62.04
N ARG A 176 3.02 -13.34 60.91
CA ARG A 176 3.68 -13.58 59.62
C ARG A 176 3.28 -12.49 58.62
N THR A 177 4.28 -11.79 58.09
CA THR A 177 4.05 -10.72 57.10
C THR A 177 3.60 -11.32 55.77
N ALA A 178 2.52 -10.79 55.20
CA ALA A 178 1.98 -11.18 53.90
C ALA A 178 1.53 -9.94 53.11
N LEU A 179 1.75 -9.98 51.80
CA LEU A 179 1.24 -9.01 50.86
C LEU A 179 -0.17 -9.44 50.44
N ARG A 180 -1.13 -8.51 50.48
CA ARG A 180 -2.53 -8.74 50.15
C ARG A 180 -2.89 -7.96 48.90
N LEU A 181 -3.37 -8.68 47.89
CA LEU A 181 -3.85 -8.10 46.64
C LEU A 181 -5.36 -8.32 46.54
N ARG A 182 -6.14 -7.25 46.59
CA ARG A 182 -7.57 -7.28 46.26
C ARG A 182 -7.74 -6.82 44.83
N TYR A 183 -8.43 -7.57 43.99
CA TYR A 183 -8.52 -7.24 42.58
C TYR A 183 -9.89 -7.53 41.99
N ARG A 184 -10.21 -6.79 40.92
CA ARG A 184 -11.40 -6.99 40.10
C ARG A 184 -11.24 -8.22 39.18
N THR A 185 -12.14 -9.19 39.30
CA THR A 185 -12.07 -10.46 38.54
C THR A 185 -12.45 -10.33 37.06
N ASP A 186 -13.06 -9.21 36.68
CA ASP A 186 -13.28 -8.84 35.27
C ASP A 186 -12.05 -8.18 34.62
N VAL A 187 -10.98 -7.98 35.40
CA VAL A 187 -9.74 -7.35 34.95
C VAL A 187 -8.54 -8.29 35.12
N LEU A 188 -8.37 -8.89 36.30
CA LEU A 188 -7.26 -9.77 36.64
C LEU A 188 -7.81 -11.13 37.05
N ASP A 189 -7.20 -12.20 36.54
CA ASP A 189 -7.40 -13.54 37.07
C ASP A 189 -6.47 -13.83 38.27
N ALA A 190 -6.73 -14.94 38.97
CA ALA A 190 -5.93 -15.33 40.13
C ALA A 190 -4.45 -15.56 39.82
N GLY A 191 -4.13 -16.03 38.61
CA GLY A 191 -2.75 -16.20 38.17
C GLY A 191 -2.04 -14.86 37.98
N ALA A 192 -2.73 -13.86 37.42
CA ALA A 192 -2.21 -12.50 37.28
C ALA A 192 -1.97 -11.84 38.64
N ALA A 193 -2.93 -11.95 39.57
CA ALA A 193 -2.76 -11.47 40.94
C ALA A 193 -1.56 -12.14 41.64
N ALA A 194 -1.40 -13.46 41.51
CA ALA A 194 -0.24 -14.16 42.06
C ALA A 194 1.09 -13.68 41.46
N ARG A 195 1.16 -13.44 40.14
CA ARG A 195 2.36 -12.87 39.50
C ARG A 195 2.68 -11.46 40.02
N ILE A 196 1.68 -10.59 40.13
CA ILE A 196 1.87 -9.23 40.66
C ILE A 196 2.37 -9.28 42.12
N GLY A 197 1.84 -10.20 42.93
CA GLY A 197 2.34 -10.45 44.28
C GLY A 197 3.81 -10.90 44.29
N GLY A 198 4.13 -11.85 43.40
CA GLY A 198 5.50 -12.31 43.18
C GLY A 198 6.46 -11.19 42.76
N TYR A 199 6.04 -10.24 41.90
CA TYR A 199 6.88 -9.10 41.50
C TYR A 199 7.23 -8.19 42.69
N HIS A 200 6.27 -7.93 43.58
CA HIS A 200 6.53 -7.17 44.80
C HIS A 200 7.51 -7.90 45.70
N LEU A 201 7.33 -9.20 45.90
CA LEU A 201 8.25 -10.02 46.71
C LEU A 201 9.68 -10.04 46.11
N THR A 202 9.80 -10.17 44.79
CA THR A 202 11.09 -10.11 44.08
C THR A 202 11.74 -8.74 44.24
N ALA A 203 11.01 -7.64 44.08
CA ALA A 203 11.53 -6.29 44.29
C ALA A 203 12.08 -6.11 45.71
N LEU A 204 11.34 -6.56 46.74
CA LEU A 204 11.79 -6.49 48.14
C LEU A 204 13.07 -7.31 48.39
N ARG A 205 13.17 -8.51 47.79
CA ARG A 205 14.39 -9.33 47.87
C ARG A 205 15.58 -8.64 47.22
N LEU A 206 15.40 -8.04 46.04
CA LEU A 206 16.46 -7.36 45.30
C LEU A 206 16.97 -6.12 46.05
N MET A 207 16.06 -5.29 46.56
CA MET A 207 16.40 -4.13 47.39
C MET A 207 17.19 -4.52 48.64
N ALA A 208 16.77 -5.59 49.32
CA ALA A 208 17.40 -6.06 50.54
C ALA A 208 18.76 -6.74 50.30
N ALA A 209 18.97 -7.32 49.12
CA ALA A 209 20.23 -7.96 48.75
C ALA A 209 21.32 -6.94 48.42
N ASP A 210 20.99 -5.91 47.62
CA ASP A 210 21.91 -4.82 47.28
C ASP A 210 21.14 -3.54 46.94
N ALA A 211 21.11 -2.61 47.90
CA ALA A 211 20.42 -1.33 47.73
C ALA A 211 21.14 -0.39 46.74
N ASP A 212 22.41 -0.63 46.42
CA ASP A 212 23.17 0.19 45.46
C ASP A 212 23.13 -0.35 44.04
N ALA A 213 22.57 -1.54 43.83
CA ALA A 213 22.36 -2.10 42.49
C ALA A 213 21.42 -1.26 41.64
N GLU A 214 21.68 -1.24 40.32
CA GLU A 214 20.83 -0.58 39.33
C GLU A 214 19.50 -1.35 39.16
N HIS A 215 18.40 -0.79 39.66
CA HIS A 215 17.09 -1.45 39.62
C HIS A 215 16.55 -1.56 38.19
N THR A 216 17.01 -0.72 37.27
CA THR A 216 16.62 -0.71 35.86
C THR A 216 17.16 -1.92 35.07
N ARG A 217 18.16 -2.63 35.60
CA ARG A 217 18.76 -3.81 34.97
C ARG A 217 18.30 -5.14 35.59
N GLN A 218 17.37 -5.09 36.52
CA GLN A 218 16.91 -6.27 37.25
C GLN A 218 15.48 -6.63 36.89
N SER A 219 15.26 -7.88 36.49
CA SER A 219 13.94 -8.41 36.18
C SER A 219 13.18 -8.79 37.45
N LEU A 220 11.86 -8.55 37.44
CA LEU A 220 10.95 -8.97 38.50
C LEU A 220 10.30 -10.34 38.21
N LEU A 221 10.47 -10.85 36.99
CA LEU A 221 9.76 -12.03 36.50
C LEU A 221 10.26 -13.29 37.21
N SER A 222 9.35 -14.22 37.47
CA SER A 222 9.70 -15.53 37.97
C SER A 222 10.36 -16.39 36.88
N THR A 223 11.14 -17.39 37.27
CA THR A 223 11.71 -18.35 36.31
C THR A 223 10.64 -19.10 35.52
N ASP A 224 9.50 -19.41 36.13
CA ASP A 224 8.38 -20.06 35.46
C ASP A 224 7.74 -19.15 34.41
N GLU A 225 7.56 -17.86 34.71
CA GLU A 225 7.02 -16.90 33.73
C GLU A 225 7.97 -16.68 32.56
N VAL A 226 9.29 -16.58 32.82
CA VAL A 226 10.30 -16.51 31.76
C VAL A 226 10.22 -17.76 30.87
N ARG A 227 10.12 -18.96 31.45
CA ARG A 227 9.94 -20.21 30.68
C ARG A 227 8.66 -20.18 29.85
N THR A 228 7.53 -19.77 30.43
CA THR A 228 6.26 -19.66 29.70
C THR A 228 6.38 -18.71 28.51
N GLN A 229 6.99 -17.53 28.69
CA GLN A 229 7.17 -16.59 27.58
C GLN A 229 8.14 -17.10 26.51
N LEU A 230 9.21 -17.78 26.89
CA LEU A 230 10.23 -18.26 25.96
C LEU A 230 9.82 -19.51 25.19
N ASP A 231 9.07 -20.42 25.82
CA ASP A 231 8.82 -21.77 25.30
C ASP A 231 7.33 -22.02 25.01
N GLU A 232 6.42 -21.63 25.89
CA GLU A 232 4.97 -21.91 25.72
C GLU A 232 4.28 -20.90 24.78
N LEU A 233 4.76 -19.67 24.72
CA LEU A 233 4.28 -18.64 23.77
C LEU A 233 5.01 -18.67 22.43
N ALA A 234 6.07 -19.46 22.30
CA ALA A 234 6.74 -19.67 21.03
C ALA A 234 5.83 -20.42 20.04
N GLY A 235 6.05 -20.17 18.76
CA GLY A 235 5.41 -20.93 17.70
C GLY A 235 5.77 -22.42 17.80
N PRO A 236 4.86 -23.34 17.45
CA PRO A 236 5.13 -24.76 17.57
C PRO A 236 6.36 -25.17 16.76
N HIS A 237 7.13 -26.14 17.27
CA HIS A 237 8.24 -26.66 16.50
C HIS A 237 7.74 -27.53 15.34
N ARG A 238 8.21 -27.25 14.13
CA ARG A 238 7.96 -28.04 12.92
C ARG A 238 9.29 -28.36 12.25
N GLU A 239 9.60 -29.65 12.10
CA GLU A 239 10.77 -30.06 11.31
C GLU A 239 10.55 -29.65 9.84
N LEU A 240 11.46 -28.84 9.30
CA LEU A 240 11.40 -28.43 7.90
C LEU A 240 12.00 -29.52 7.00
N PRO A 241 11.45 -29.74 5.80
CA PRO A 241 12.04 -30.66 4.83
C PRO A 241 13.50 -30.29 4.53
N LYS A 242 14.32 -31.32 4.26
CA LYS A 242 15.70 -31.12 3.80
C LYS A 242 15.79 -30.44 2.43
N ALA A 243 14.72 -30.52 1.64
CA ALA A 243 14.64 -29.91 0.31
C ALA A 243 14.24 -28.43 0.38
N ARG A 244 14.67 -27.63 -0.61
CA ARG A 244 14.29 -26.24 -0.83
C ARG A 244 12.99 -26.13 -1.63
N ALA A 245 12.41 -24.94 -1.66
CA ALA A 245 11.14 -24.68 -2.33
C ALA A 245 11.15 -25.13 -3.81
N HIS A 246 12.20 -24.83 -4.58
CA HIS A 246 12.29 -25.24 -5.98
C HIS A 246 12.42 -26.77 -6.16
N GLU A 247 13.08 -27.48 -5.23
CA GLU A 247 13.17 -28.94 -5.24
C GLU A 247 11.85 -29.62 -4.84
N LEU A 248 11.08 -29.00 -3.93
CA LEU A 248 9.72 -29.44 -3.59
C LEU A 248 8.77 -29.25 -4.78
N PHE A 249 8.89 -28.13 -5.50
CA PHE A 249 8.21 -27.92 -6.77
C PHE A 249 8.59 -29.00 -7.81
N GLU A 250 9.88 -29.33 -7.97
CA GLU A 250 10.31 -30.41 -8.88
C GLU A 250 9.72 -31.78 -8.51
N ARG A 251 9.44 -32.05 -7.24
CA ARG A 251 8.71 -33.27 -6.84
C ARG A 251 7.29 -33.26 -7.40
N GLN A 252 6.58 -32.14 -7.27
CA GLN A 252 5.25 -31.98 -7.87
C GLN A 252 5.30 -32.12 -9.40
N VAL A 253 6.34 -31.60 -10.06
CA VAL A 253 6.53 -31.75 -11.51
C VAL A 253 6.69 -33.22 -11.91
N ARG A 254 7.45 -34.02 -11.14
CA ARG A 254 7.64 -35.45 -11.42
C ARG A 254 6.37 -36.26 -11.19
N GLU A 255 5.56 -35.89 -10.21
CA GLU A 255 4.32 -36.58 -9.87
C GLU A 255 3.17 -36.20 -10.82
N HIS A 256 3.08 -34.91 -11.19
CA HIS A 256 1.94 -34.33 -11.91
C HIS A 256 2.37 -33.32 -12.99
N PRO A 257 3.14 -33.73 -14.02
CA PRO A 257 3.71 -32.81 -15.02
C PRO A 257 2.63 -32.08 -15.84
N ASP A 258 1.51 -32.74 -16.13
CA ASP A 258 0.42 -32.19 -16.96
C ASP A 258 -0.61 -31.38 -16.17
N ALA A 259 -0.48 -31.30 -14.85
CA ALA A 259 -1.36 -30.47 -14.03
C ALA A 259 -1.08 -28.98 -14.27
N VAL A 260 -2.10 -28.14 -14.20
CA VAL A 260 -1.95 -26.69 -14.39
C VAL A 260 -1.34 -26.06 -13.15
N ALA A 261 -0.15 -25.46 -13.30
CA ALA A 261 0.57 -24.80 -12.22
C ALA A 261 0.19 -23.33 -12.09
N VAL A 262 0.17 -22.59 -13.21
CA VAL A 262 -0.05 -21.14 -13.21
C VAL A 262 -1.01 -20.75 -14.34
N THR A 263 -1.92 -19.82 -14.06
CA THR A 263 -2.88 -19.29 -15.03
C THR A 263 -2.89 -17.76 -15.04
N GLN A 264 -3.08 -17.18 -16.22
CA GLN A 264 -3.30 -15.75 -16.43
C GLN A 264 -4.28 -15.56 -17.59
N GLY A 265 -5.45 -15.00 -17.32
CA GLY A 265 -6.51 -14.88 -18.33
C GLY A 265 -6.84 -16.25 -18.94
N GLY A 266 -6.81 -16.34 -20.28
CA GLY A 266 -7.01 -17.61 -21.01
C GLY A 266 -5.76 -18.47 -21.22
N ARG A 267 -4.60 -18.07 -20.68
CA ARG A 267 -3.32 -18.76 -20.87
C ARG A 267 -2.89 -19.46 -19.59
N SER A 268 -2.15 -20.56 -19.73
CA SER A 268 -1.70 -21.38 -18.60
C SER A 268 -0.39 -22.07 -18.87
N TRP A 269 0.38 -22.31 -17.81
CA TRP A 269 1.48 -23.27 -17.80
C TRP A 269 1.15 -24.45 -16.91
N THR A 270 1.41 -25.65 -17.43
CA THR A 270 1.49 -26.86 -16.62
C THR A 270 2.74 -26.87 -15.75
N TYR A 271 2.79 -27.75 -14.75
CA TYR A 271 3.97 -27.96 -13.92
C TYR A 271 5.20 -28.30 -14.78
N GLY A 272 5.05 -29.20 -15.75
CA GLY A 272 6.11 -29.60 -16.68
C GLY A 272 6.61 -28.45 -17.55
N GLU A 273 5.70 -27.65 -18.13
CA GLU A 273 6.06 -26.49 -18.95
C GLU A 273 6.75 -25.39 -18.13
N LEU A 274 6.22 -25.09 -16.94
CA LEU A 274 6.81 -24.10 -16.04
C LEU A 274 8.22 -24.53 -15.61
N ASN A 275 8.41 -25.80 -15.24
CA ASN A 275 9.71 -26.32 -14.85
C ASN A 275 10.72 -26.28 -15.99
N ALA A 276 10.31 -26.68 -17.20
CA ALA A 276 11.16 -26.63 -18.39
C ALA A 276 11.62 -25.19 -18.69
N ARG A 277 10.73 -24.20 -18.54
CA ARG A 277 11.07 -22.77 -18.69
C ARG A 277 12.05 -22.30 -17.64
N ALA A 278 11.77 -22.59 -16.37
CA ALA A 278 12.64 -22.24 -15.25
C ALA A 278 14.04 -22.86 -15.42
N ASN A 279 14.13 -24.13 -15.86
CA ASN A 279 15.39 -24.81 -16.09
C ASN A 279 16.21 -24.17 -17.23
N ARG A 280 15.56 -23.78 -18.33
CA ARG A 280 16.23 -23.05 -19.43
C ARG A 280 16.77 -21.71 -18.99
N LEU A 281 15.96 -20.93 -18.26
CA LEU A 281 16.39 -19.65 -17.71
C LEU A 281 17.55 -19.85 -16.74
N ALA A 282 17.48 -20.82 -15.83
CA ALA A 282 18.54 -21.09 -14.87
C ALA A 282 19.87 -21.45 -15.57
N ARG A 283 19.83 -22.24 -16.65
CA ARG A 283 21.03 -22.54 -17.45
C ARG A 283 21.57 -21.31 -18.17
N ALA A 284 20.70 -20.45 -18.69
CA ALA A 284 21.11 -19.18 -19.28
C ALA A 284 21.78 -18.24 -18.26
N LEU A 285 21.33 -18.24 -17.00
CA LEU A 285 21.96 -17.53 -15.89
C LEU A 285 23.35 -18.12 -15.58
N LEU A 286 23.44 -19.45 -15.43
CA LEU A 286 24.72 -20.13 -15.18
C LEU A 286 25.74 -19.94 -16.32
N ALA A 287 25.29 -19.92 -17.57
CA ALA A 287 26.15 -19.69 -18.74
C ALA A 287 26.78 -18.29 -18.74
N ARG A 288 26.16 -17.32 -18.05
CA ARG A 288 26.68 -15.96 -17.80
C ARG A 288 27.50 -15.87 -16.51
N GLY A 289 27.78 -17.02 -15.91
CA GLY A 289 28.61 -17.18 -14.72
C GLY A 289 27.93 -16.81 -13.41
N VAL A 290 26.60 -16.63 -13.39
CA VAL A 290 25.85 -16.48 -12.13
C VAL A 290 26.17 -17.67 -11.23
N GLY A 291 26.63 -17.38 -10.02
CA GLY A 291 27.05 -18.36 -9.04
C GLY A 291 26.21 -18.33 -7.77
N ARG A 292 26.72 -19.05 -6.76
CA ARG A 292 26.14 -19.13 -5.43
C ARG A 292 26.00 -17.74 -4.80
N GLU A 293 24.76 -17.41 -4.41
CA GLU A 293 24.37 -16.13 -3.81
C GLU A 293 24.66 -14.87 -4.67
N ASP A 294 24.90 -15.02 -5.97
CA ASP A 294 24.88 -13.85 -6.86
C ASP A 294 23.46 -13.27 -6.93
N VAL A 295 23.35 -11.94 -6.91
CA VAL A 295 22.05 -11.27 -6.94
C VAL A 295 21.57 -11.10 -8.38
N VAL A 296 20.38 -11.62 -8.66
CA VAL A 296 19.70 -11.50 -9.95
C VAL A 296 18.43 -10.68 -9.77
N ALA A 297 18.41 -9.49 -10.38
CA ALA A 297 17.21 -8.67 -10.44
C ALA A 297 16.21 -9.28 -11.43
N VAL A 298 14.95 -9.36 -11.04
CA VAL A 298 13.85 -9.72 -11.95
C VAL A 298 12.95 -8.50 -12.06
N VAL A 299 12.90 -7.95 -13.27
CA VAL A 299 12.21 -6.71 -13.61
C VAL A 299 11.19 -7.02 -14.70
N THR A 300 10.02 -7.51 -14.31
CA THR A 300 8.98 -7.95 -15.26
C THR A 300 7.60 -7.52 -14.76
N GLU A 301 6.66 -7.37 -15.68
CA GLU A 301 5.24 -7.37 -15.41
C GLU A 301 4.80 -8.69 -14.76
N ARG A 302 3.55 -8.72 -14.29
CA ARG A 302 2.91 -9.94 -13.79
C ARG A 302 2.48 -10.84 -14.93
N GLY A 303 3.47 -11.41 -15.62
CA GLY A 303 3.29 -12.36 -16.71
C GLY A 303 3.51 -13.81 -16.28
N LEU A 304 3.10 -14.75 -17.14
CA LEU A 304 3.32 -16.18 -16.93
C LEU A 304 4.81 -16.59 -16.83
N ASP A 305 5.74 -15.80 -17.36
CA ASP A 305 7.18 -16.06 -17.26
C ASP A 305 7.79 -15.60 -15.92
N TRP A 306 7.08 -14.78 -15.14
CA TRP A 306 7.57 -14.31 -13.84
C TRP A 306 7.81 -15.47 -12.84
N PRO A 307 6.88 -16.42 -12.62
CA PRO A 307 7.19 -17.59 -11.80
C PRO A 307 8.35 -18.43 -12.35
N ALA A 308 8.52 -18.51 -13.67
CA ALA A 308 9.65 -19.21 -14.27
C ALA A 308 10.98 -18.52 -13.95
N ALA A 309 11.03 -17.19 -14.01
CA ALA A 309 12.18 -16.38 -13.63
C ALA A 309 12.55 -16.54 -12.16
N VAL A 310 11.57 -16.50 -11.25
CA VAL A 310 11.80 -16.69 -9.80
C VAL A 310 12.37 -18.08 -9.53
N LEU A 311 11.74 -19.12 -10.07
CA LEU A 311 12.21 -20.50 -9.92
C LEU A 311 13.61 -20.70 -10.53
N ALA A 312 13.90 -20.04 -11.65
CA ALA A 312 15.20 -20.11 -12.30
C ALA A 312 16.34 -19.56 -11.43
N VAL A 313 16.10 -18.43 -10.76
CA VAL A 313 17.06 -17.84 -9.82
C VAL A 313 17.35 -18.80 -8.67
N PHE A 314 16.32 -19.40 -8.08
CA PHE A 314 16.49 -20.38 -7.01
C PHE A 314 17.21 -21.66 -7.46
N LYS A 315 16.87 -22.17 -8.65
CA LYS A 315 17.52 -23.35 -9.26
C LYS A 315 18.98 -23.11 -9.63
N ALA A 316 19.36 -21.86 -9.89
CA ALA A 316 20.76 -21.47 -10.10
C ALA A 316 21.54 -21.27 -8.79
N GLY A 317 20.88 -21.33 -7.63
CA GLY A 317 21.49 -21.03 -6.33
C GLY A 317 21.78 -19.54 -6.11
N ALA A 318 21.12 -18.67 -6.87
CA ALA A 318 21.24 -17.23 -6.85
C ALA A 318 20.16 -16.58 -5.97
N VAL A 319 20.29 -15.27 -5.73
CA VAL A 319 19.40 -14.47 -4.87
C VAL A 319 18.42 -13.68 -5.71
N TYR A 320 17.13 -13.86 -5.44
CA TYR A 320 16.05 -13.15 -6.11
C TYR A 320 15.94 -11.71 -5.60
N LEU A 321 16.06 -10.75 -6.52
CA LEU A 321 15.81 -9.33 -6.26
C LEU A 321 14.64 -8.84 -7.11
N PRO A 322 13.42 -8.73 -6.56
CA PRO A 322 12.29 -8.18 -7.29
C PRO A 322 12.41 -6.67 -7.46
N VAL A 323 12.17 -6.20 -8.67
CA VAL A 323 12.08 -4.77 -8.99
C VAL A 323 10.83 -4.50 -9.81
N GLU A 324 10.05 -3.52 -9.40
CA GLU A 324 8.86 -3.10 -10.15
C GLU A 324 9.29 -2.38 -11.44
N PRO A 325 8.86 -2.84 -12.64
CA PRO A 325 9.24 -2.24 -13.92
C PRO A 325 8.83 -0.76 -14.02
N HIS A 326 7.74 -0.37 -13.37
CA HIS A 326 7.21 0.99 -13.39
C HIS A 326 7.88 1.95 -12.39
N PHE A 327 8.86 1.50 -11.61
CA PHE A 327 9.59 2.40 -10.72
C PHE A 327 10.42 3.43 -11.51
N PRO A 328 10.62 4.65 -10.96
CA PRO A 328 11.50 5.63 -11.57
C PRO A 328 12.91 5.06 -11.77
N ALA A 329 13.57 5.42 -12.87
CA ALA A 329 14.90 4.92 -13.21
C ALA A 329 15.92 5.12 -12.07
N GLY A 330 15.90 6.25 -11.38
CA GLY A 330 16.78 6.50 -10.22
C GLY A 330 16.56 5.54 -9.05
N ARG A 331 15.31 5.09 -8.83
CA ARG A 331 14.98 4.10 -7.80
C ARG A 331 15.47 2.71 -8.17
N ILE A 332 15.28 2.31 -9.43
CA ILE A 332 15.81 1.05 -9.98
C ILE A 332 17.33 1.05 -9.85
N GLN A 333 18.00 2.12 -10.31
CA GLN A 333 19.44 2.29 -10.22
C GLN A 333 19.95 2.13 -8.78
N ALA A 334 19.37 2.85 -7.83
CA ALA A 334 19.77 2.76 -6.42
C ALA A 334 19.62 1.34 -5.84
N THR A 335 18.54 0.65 -6.23
CA THR A 335 18.25 -0.73 -5.80
C THR A 335 19.29 -1.72 -6.36
N LEU A 336 19.59 -1.63 -7.65
CA LEU A 336 20.58 -2.47 -8.32
C LEU A 336 22.00 -2.22 -7.78
N ALA A 337 22.38 -0.95 -7.59
CA ALA A 337 23.68 -0.58 -7.03
C ALA A 337 23.86 -1.12 -5.60
N ARG A 338 22.88 -0.87 -4.72
CA ARG A 338 22.99 -1.24 -3.30
C ARG A 338 22.97 -2.75 -3.09
N SER A 339 22.26 -3.49 -3.92
CA SER A 339 22.19 -4.95 -3.82
C SER A 339 23.44 -5.67 -4.33
N GLY A 340 24.34 -4.98 -5.04
CA GLY A 340 25.42 -5.65 -5.77
C GLY A 340 24.88 -6.53 -6.88
N CYS A 341 23.78 -6.12 -7.53
CA CYS A 341 23.15 -6.88 -8.60
C CYS A 341 24.15 -7.19 -9.71
N ARG A 342 24.16 -8.45 -10.16
CA ARG A 342 25.02 -8.92 -11.25
C ARG A 342 24.31 -8.92 -12.60
N LEU A 343 23.04 -9.33 -12.60
CA LEU A 343 22.25 -9.52 -13.81
C LEU A 343 20.81 -9.07 -13.58
N ALA A 344 20.24 -8.36 -14.55
CA ALA A 344 18.83 -7.99 -14.59
C ALA A 344 18.09 -8.77 -15.68
N LEU A 345 17.21 -9.67 -15.26
CA LEU A 345 16.31 -10.42 -16.13
C LEU A 345 15.02 -9.61 -16.33
N THR A 346 14.64 -9.39 -17.60
CA THR A 346 13.49 -8.55 -17.97
C THR A 346 12.78 -9.09 -19.21
N GLU A 347 11.58 -8.59 -19.50
CA GLU A 347 10.86 -8.90 -20.75
C GLU A 347 10.99 -7.79 -21.81
N SER A 348 10.56 -8.08 -23.03
CA SER A 348 10.53 -7.11 -24.13
C SER A 348 9.39 -6.11 -23.92
N GLY A 349 9.67 -4.80 -24.01
CA GLY A 349 8.64 -3.75 -23.99
C GLY A 349 8.52 -2.96 -22.68
N SER A 350 8.93 -3.52 -21.54
CA SER A 350 8.93 -2.84 -20.23
C SER A 350 10.33 -2.38 -19.77
N THR A 351 11.26 -2.12 -20.70
CA THR A 351 12.67 -1.86 -20.36
C THR A 351 13.06 -0.40 -20.25
N ALA A 352 12.22 0.57 -20.61
CA ALA A 352 12.68 1.96 -20.76
C ALA A 352 13.26 2.58 -19.48
N THR A 353 12.60 2.39 -18.34
CA THR A 353 13.07 2.85 -17.01
C THR A 353 14.29 2.07 -16.55
N LEU A 354 14.31 0.76 -16.79
CA LEU A 354 15.46 -0.11 -16.50
C LEU A 354 16.69 0.27 -17.33
N ASP A 355 16.53 0.53 -18.63
CA ASP A 355 17.59 0.92 -19.55
C ASP A 355 18.23 2.25 -19.14
N GLN A 356 17.39 3.22 -18.73
CA GLN A 356 17.87 4.47 -18.15
C GLN A 356 18.63 4.24 -16.84
N ALA A 357 18.14 3.34 -15.98
CA ALA A 357 18.80 3.00 -14.72
C ALA A 357 20.17 2.35 -14.94
N LEU A 358 20.25 1.39 -15.86
CA LEU A 358 21.48 0.69 -16.24
C LEU A 358 22.50 1.65 -16.85
N ALA A 359 22.07 2.58 -17.72
CA ALA A 359 22.95 3.58 -18.32
C ALA A 359 23.57 4.54 -17.29
N ALA A 360 22.91 4.74 -16.14
CA ALA A 360 23.39 5.57 -15.05
C ALA A 360 24.22 4.81 -13.99
N LEU A 361 24.34 3.47 -14.11
CA LEU A 361 25.12 2.67 -13.18
C LEU A 361 26.60 2.66 -13.57
N PRO A 362 27.53 2.84 -12.61
CA PRO A 362 28.96 2.79 -12.88
C PRO A 362 29.53 1.36 -13.04
N GLY A 363 28.69 0.33 -13.21
CA GLY A 363 29.10 -1.08 -13.27
C GLY A 363 28.35 -1.90 -14.30
N ASP A 364 28.87 -3.10 -14.60
CA ASP A 364 28.42 -3.98 -15.67
C ASP A 364 27.29 -4.92 -15.21
N VAL A 365 26.11 -4.37 -14.87
CA VAL A 365 24.91 -5.21 -14.67
C VAL A 365 24.43 -5.68 -16.03
N GLU A 366 24.54 -6.99 -16.29
CA GLU A 366 24.10 -7.56 -17.58
C GLU A 366 22.57 -7.54 -17.67
N LYS A 367 22.01 -7.00 -18.75
CA LYS A 367 20.58 -7.10 -19.06
C LYS A 367 20.32 -8.35 -19.91
N LEU A 368 19.42 -9.22 -19.45
CA LEU A 368 18.99 -10.40 -20.19
C LEU A 368 17.49 -10.34 -20.47
N LEU A 369 17.09 -10.44 -21.73
CA LEU A 369 15.68 -10.63 -22.08
C LEU A 369 15.29 -12.10 -21.88
N VAL A 370 14.17 -12.35 -21.21
CA VAL A 370 13.61 -13.70 -21.02
C VAL A 370 13.47 -14.44 -22.36
N ARG A 371 13.00 -13.75 -23.41
CA ARG A 371 12.87 -14.32 -24.76
C ARG A 371 14.22 -14.77 -25.34
N ASP A 372 15.27 -13.99 -25.14
CA ASP A 372 16.60 -14.29 -25.68
C ASP A 372 17.19 -15.50 -24.95
N ALA A 373 17.03 -15.55 -23.62
CA ALA A 373 17.43 -16.71 -22.83
C ALA A 373 16.73 -18.01 -23.27
N TYR A 374 15.46 -17.94 -23.69
CA TYR A 374 14.77 -19.08 -24.28
C TYR A 374 15.29 -19.44 -25.68
N ALA A 375 15.67 -18.46 -26.49
CA ALA A 375 16.17 -18.67 -27.85
C ALA A 375 17.55 -19.35 -27.89
N GLU A 376 18.31 -19.30 -26.79
CA GLU A 376 19.59 -20.01 -26.64
C GLU A 376 19.46 -21.54 -26.68
N GLY A 377 18.25 -22.09 -26.50
CA GLY A 377 17.99 -23.51 -26.72
C GLY A 377 18.61 -24.44 -25.66
N HIS A 378 18.82 -23.94 -24.44
CA HIS A 378 19.32 -24.74 -23.32
C HIS A 378 18.43 -25.95 -22.99
N ASP A 379 19.04 -26.97 -22.38
CA ASP A 379 18.33 -28.17 -21.93
C ASP A 379 17.30 -27.87 -20.83
N ALA A 380 16.19 -28.62 -20.83
CA ALA A 380 15.05 -28.41 -19.94
C ALA A 380 15.04 -29.32 -18.70
N CYS A 381 16.02 -30.20 -18.52
CA CYS A 381 16.12 -31.08 -17.35
C CYS A 381 16.57 -30.32 -16.10
N ASP A 382 16.20 -30.84 -14.92
CA ASP A 382 16.58 -30.27 -13.63
C ASP A 382 18.10 -30.13 -13.49
N LEU A 383 18.55 -29.05 -12.87
CA LEU A 383 19.96 -28.66 -12.87
C LEU A 383 20.79 -29.43 -11.84
N GLY A 384 20.21 -29.77 -10.69
CA GLY A 384 20.91 -30.44 -9.59
C GLY A 384 21.93 -29.57 -8.86
N VAL A 385 21.78 -28.24 -8.89
CA VAL A 385 22.61 -27.31 -8.11
C VAL A 385 22.25 -27.45 -6.63
N GLU A 386 23.25 -27.69 -5.77
CA GLU A 386 23.03 -27.83 -4.34
C GLU A 386 22.78 -26.47 -3.67
N VAL A 387 21.65 -26.34 -2.98
CA VAL A 387 21.27 -25.12 -2.24
C VAL A 387 21.01 -25.42 -0.76
N THR A 388 21.80 -24.79 0.12
CA THR A 388 21.76 -24.97 1.57
C THR A 388 20.67 -24.08 2.23
N PRO A 389 20.14 -24.45 3.41
CA PRO A 389 19.07 -23.70 4.07
C PRO A 389 19.44 -22.25 4.39
N GLU A 390 20.71 -22.01 4.74
CA GLU A 390 21.23 -20.72 5.20
C GLU A 390 21.59 -19.79 4.04
N GLN A 391 21.50 -20.26 2.79
CA GLN A 391 21.71 -19.39 1.63
C GLN A 391 20.61 -18.35 1.52
N LEU A 392 20.97 -17.16 1.05
CA LEU A 392 20.01 -16.13 0.69
C LEU A 392 19.09 -16.64 -0.42
N ALA A 393 17.79 -16.55 -0.17
CA ALA A 393 16.76 -16.76 -1.17
C ALA A 393 16.48 -15.45 -1.91
N TYR A 394 16.29 -14.36 -1.17
CA TYR A 394 15.88 -13.09 -1.76
C TYR A 394 16.33 -11.87 -0.97
N ILE A 395 16.27 -10.71 -1.64
CA ILE A 395 16.44 -9.39 -1.05
C ILE A 395 15.23 -8.54 -1.43
N TYR A 396 14.41 -8.17 -0.44
CA TYR A 396 13.33 -7.19 -0.65
C TYR A 396 13.75 -5.83 -0.11
N PHE A 397 13.58 -4.79 -0.92
CA PHE A 397 13.85 -3.42 -0.49
C PHE A 397 12.62 -2.78 0.12
N THR A 398 12.75 -2.32 1.36
CA THR A 398 11.76 -1.48 2.02
C THR A 398 12.23 -0.03 2.05
N SER A 399 11.31 0.90 2.34
CA SER A 399 11.69 2.28 2.67
C SER A 399 12.68 2.31 3.85
N GLY A 400 13.51 3.34 3.95
CA GLY A 400 14.52 3.47 5.00
C GLY A 400 14.50 4.81 5.74
N SER A 401 14.72 4.79 7.06
CA SER A 401 14.68 5.96 7.95
C SER A 401 15.66 7.11 7.62
N THR A 402 16.73 6.87 6.87
CA THR A 402 17.75 7.85 6.44
C THR A 402 17.53 8.30 4.99
N GLY A 403 16.43 7.87 4.37
CA GLY A 403 16.03 8.22 3.02
C GLY A 403 16.73 7.51 1.88
N GLU A 404 17.40 6.41 2.17
CA GLU A 404 17.77 5.41 1.18
C GLU A 404 17.07 4.09 1.51
N PRO A 405 16.56 3.36 0.51
CA PRO A 405 15.89 2.10 0.75
C PRO A 405 16.84 1.02 1.27
N LYS A 406 16.34 0.20 2.19
CA LYS A 406 17.09 -0.85 2.87
C LYS A 406 16.66 -2.22 2.32
N GLY A 407 17.61 -3.01 1.84
CA GLY A 407 17.34 -4.36 1.32
C GLY A 407 17.47 -5.40 2.43
N ALA A 408 16.36 -6.00 2.86
CA ALA A 408 16.35 -7.07 3.85
C ALA A 408 16.74 -8.41 3.22
N MET A 409 17.78 -9.06 3.74
CA MET A 409 18.32 -10.31 3.23
C MET A 409 17.68 -11.50 3.94
N CYS A 410 16.90 -12.32 3.23
CA CYS A 410 16.23 -13.50 3.80
C CYS A 410 16.79 -14.80 3.25
N GLU A 411 16.87 -15.81 4.10
CA GLU A 411 17.46 -17.12 3.81
C GLU A 411 16.38 -18.13 3.39
N HIS A 412 16.77 -19.17 2.64
CA HIS A 412 15.86 -20.20 2.15
C HIS A 412 15.08 -20.91 3.26
N ALA A 413 15.70 -21.12 4.44
CA ALA A 413 15.04 -21.73 5.58
C ALA A 413 13.87 -20.87 6.10
N GLY A 414 14.08 -19.56 6.27
CA GLY A 414 13.06 -18.62 6.73
C GLY A 414 11.90 -18.51 5.73
N MET A 415 12.23 -18.37 4.44
CA MET A 415 11.25 -18.39 3.36
C MET A 415 10.41 -19.68 3.37
N LEU A 416 11.06 -20.85 3.43
CA LEU A 416 10.35 -22.13 3.40
C LEU A 416 9.45 -22.33 4.63
N ASN A 417 9.91 -21.89 5.81
CA ASN A 417 9.11 -21.91 7.02
C ASN A 417 7.82 -21.08 6.86
N HIS A 418 7.96 -19.87 6.32
CA HIS A 418 6.82 -19.00 6.05
C HIS A 418 5.85 -19.59 5.01
N LEU A 419 6.36 -20.13 3.89
CA LEU A 419 5.52 -20.81 2.89
C LEU A 419 4.69 -21.93 3.52
N PHE A 420 5.28 -22.72 4.42
CA PHE A 420 4.58 -23.77 5.14
C PHE A 420 3.56 -23.26 6.16
N ALA A 421 3.85 -22.15 6.85
CA ALA A 421 2.86 -21.50 7.70
C ALA A 421 1.63 -21.06 6.90
N LYS A 422 1.83 -20.49 5.71
CA LYS A 422 0.72 -20.14 4.80
C LYS A 422 -0.05 -21.35 4.30
N ILE A 423 0.66 -22.41 3.92
CA ILE A 423 0.04 -23.65 3.44
C ILE A 423 -0.88 -24.25 4.51
N ASP A 424 -0.37 -24.40 5.74
CA ASP A 424 -1.11 -25.01 6.83
C ASP A 424 -2.31 -24.15 7.26
N ASP A 425 -2.07 -22.88 7.60
CA ASP A 425 -3.09 -22.04 8.25
C ASP A 425 -4.20 -21.60 7.28
N LEU A 426 -3.86 -21.42 6.00
CA LEU A 426 -4.83 -21.08 4.95
C LEU A 426 -5.48 -22.33 4.33
N GLY A 427 -4.98 -23.53 4.63
CA GLY A 427 -5.50 -24.79 4.10
C GLY A 427 -5.24 -24.98 2.61
N ILE A 428 -4.05 -24.63 2.14
CA ILE A 428 -3.65 -24.78 0.74
C ILE A 428 -3.25 -26.23 0.49
N GLY A 429 -3.84 -26.86 -0.52
CA GLY A 429 -3.52 -28.23 -0.91
C GLY A 429 -3.69 -28.49 -2.40
N PRO A 430 -3.69 -29.77 -2.81
CA PRO A 430 -3.92 -30.16 -4.19
C PRO A 430 -5.22 -29.57 -4.73
N GLY A 431 -5.16 -28.90 -5.89
CA GLY A 431 -6.31 -28.27 -6.53
C GLY A 431 -6.76 -26.93 -5.94
N THR A 432 -6.21 -26.48 -4.80
CA THR A 432 -6.46 -25.13 -4.28
C THR A 432 -5.87 -24.09 -5.22
N VAL A 433 -6.65 -23.04 -5.53
CA VAL A 433 -6.19 -21.91 -6.35
C VAL A 433 -5.86 -20.73 -5.45
N VAL A 434 -4.61 -20.28 -5.47
CA VAL A 434 -4.13 -19.08 -4.76
C VAL A 434 -4.11 -17.90 -5.74
N ALA A 435 -4.73 -16.78 -5.35
CA ALA A 435 -4.66 -15.54 -6.13
C ALA A 435 -3.36 -14.79 -5.82
N GLN A 436 -2.59 -14.49 -6.86
CA GLN A 436 -1.44 -13.59 -6.82
C GLN A 436 -1.92 -12.18 -7.15
N THR A 437 -1.96 -11.31 -6.13
CA THR A 437 -2.53 -9.96 -6.17
C THR A 437 -1.53 -8.89 -5.77
N ALA A 438 -0.49 -9.26 -5.00
CA ALA A 438 0.47 -8.31 -4.46
C ALA A 438 1.50 -7.86 -5.51
N PRO A 439 2.01 -6.61 -5.43
CA PRO A 439 3.08 -6.16 -6.31
C PRO A 439 4.36 -6.97 -6.10
N GLN A 440 5.11 -7.18 -7.19
CA GLN A 440 6.28 -8.04 -7.24
C GLN A 440 7.36 -7.61 -6.24
N CYS A 441 7.43 -6.31 -5.95
CA CYS A 441 8.34 -5.70 -4.98
C CYS A 441 7.92 -5.83 -3.51
N PHE A 442 6.84 -6.58 -3.21
CA PHE A 442 6.43 -6.95 -1.86
C PHE A 442 6.67 -8.44 -1.60
N ASP A 443 7.15 -8.76 -0.41
CA ASP A 443 7.37 -10.13 0.07
C ASP A 443 6.11 -10.99 0.04
N ILE A 444 4.94 -10.39 0.31
CA ILE A 444 3.61 -11.01 0.12
C ILE A 444 3.47 -11.69 -1.24
N SER A 445 4.04 -11.10 -2.29
CA SER A 445 3.91 -11.62 -3.65
C SER A 445 4.59 -12.98 -3.82
N LEU A 446 5.65 -13.26 -3.05
CA LEU A 446 6.45 -14.47 -3.19
C LEU A 446 5.69 -15.71 -2.70
N TRP A 447 5.03 -15.62 -1.55
CA TRP A 447 4.27 -16.77 -1.05
C TRP A 447 3.02 -17.01 -1.90
N GLN A 448 2.34 -15.95 -2.36
CA GLN A 448 1.21 -16.07 -3.28
C GLN A 448 1.63 -16.77 -4.59
N LEU A 449 2.86 -16.53 -5.03
CA LEU A 449 3.41 -17.12 -6.25
C LEU A 449 3.74 -18.61 -6.09
N LEU A 450 4.34 -18.99 -4.96
CA LEU A 450 5.00 -20.29 -4.79
C LEU A 450 4.26 -21.30 -3.88
N ALA A 451 3.49 -20.86 -2.89
CA ALA A 451 2.96 -21.76 -1.84
C ALA A 451 2.11 -22.90 -2.43
N ALA A 452 1.20 -22.58 -3.36
CA ALA A 452 0.37 -23.57 -4.04
C ALA A 452 1.21 -24.57 -4.84
N LEU A 453 2.31 -24.11 -5.46
CA LEU A 453 3.17 -24.90 -6.32
C LEU A 453 3.96 -25.98 -5.56
N LEU A 454 4.09 -25.85 -4.23
CA LEU A 454 4.80 -26.84 -3.41
C LEU A 454 3.94 -28.06 -3.06
N VAL A 455 2.62 -27.95 -3.20
CA VAL A 455 1.64 -28.93 -2.71
C VAL A 455 0.61 -29.35 -3.76
N GLY A 456 0.88 -29.11 -5.05
CA GLY A 456 0.01 -29.53 -6.15
C GLY A 456 -1.21 -28.61 -6.37
N GLY A 457 -1.19 -27.41 -5.81
CA GLY A 457 -2.18 -26.36 -6.08
C GLY A 457 -1.88 -25.59 -7.37
N ARG A 458 -2.62 -24.49 -7.58
CA ARG A 458 -2.47 -23.61 -8.75
C ARG A 458 -2.35 -22.15 -8.32
N THR A 459 -1.52 -21.37 -8.99
CA THR A 459 -1.45 -19.92 -8.83
C THR A 459 -2.20 -19.20 -9.95
N LEU A 460 -3.12 -18.30 -9.61
CA LEU A 460 -3.77 -17.40 -10.55
C LEU A 460 -3.10 -16.03 -10.49
N LEU A 461 -2.46 -15.60 -11.58
CA LEU A 461 -1.90 -14.25 -11.71
C LEU A 461 -3.03 -13.27 -11.98
N VAL A 462 -3.30 -12.36 -11.04
CA VAL A 462 -4.28 -11.29 -11.19
C VAL A 462 -3.57 -10.04 -11.70
N GLU A 463 -4.01 -9.57 -12.88
CA GLU A 463 -3.47 -8.39 -13.55
C GLU A 463 -3.66 -7.14 -12.69
N GLN A 464 -2.72 -6.20 -12.77
CA GLN A 464 -2.75 -4.99 -11.95
C GLN A 464 -4.00 -4.14 -12.24
N GLU A 465 -4.44 -4.10 -13.49
CA GLU A 465 -5.67 -3.46 -13.94
C GLU A 465 -6.91 -4.08 -13.30
N ALA A 466 -6.90 -5.41 -13.11
CA ALA A 466 -7.97 -6.10 -12.41
C ALA A 466 -7.96 -5.78 -10.92
N VAL A 467 -6.80 -5.63 -10.28
CA VAL A 467 -6.72 -5.25 -8.86
C VAL A 467 -7.26 -3.84 -8.62
N VAL A 468 -7.08 -2.89 -9.54
CA VAL A 468 -7.59 -1.52 -9.34
C VAL A 468 -9.07 -1.33 -9.70
N ASP A 469 -9.71 -2.30 -10.36
CA ASP A 469 -11.16 -2.36 -10.58
C ASP A 469 -11.77 -3.50 -9.74
N VAL A 470 -12.45 -3.14 -8.65
CA VAL A 470 -13.00 -4.11 -7.69
C VAL A 470 -13.95 -5.14 -8.33
N GLU A 471 -14.73 -4.77 -9.35
CA GLU A 471 -15.65 -5.71 -10.00
C GLU A 471 -14.86 -6.71 -10.84
N ARG A 472 -13.92 -6.20 -11.66
CA ARG A 472 -13.01 -7.06 -12.43
C ARG A 472 -12.20 -7.96 -11.51
N PHE A 473 -11.80 -7.47 -10.34
CA PHE A 473 -11.16 -8.27 -9.30
C PHE A 473 -12.05 -9.42 -8.85
N VAL A 474 -13.28 -9.16 -8.33
CA VAL A 474 -14.12 -10.28 -7.84
C VAL A 474 -14.55 -11.21 -8.98
N ASP A 475 -14.77 -10.70 -10.19
CA ASP A 475 -15.03 -11.52 -11.37
C ASP A 475 -13.85 -12.44 -11.71
N THR A 476 -12.62 -11.92 -11.62
CA THR A 476 -11.40 -12.70 -11.87
C THR A 476 -11.21 -13.75 -10.79
N VAL A 477 -11.44 -13.41 -9.52
CA VAL A 477 -11.41 -14.34 -8.38
C VAL A 477 -12.44 -15.47 -8.57
N THR A 478 -13.66 -15.10 -8.96
CA THR A 478 -14.76 -16.05 -9.16
C THR A 478 -14.50 -16.96 -10.37
N ARG A 479 -14.21 -16.39 -11.54
CA ARG A 479 -13.90 -17.16 -12.77
C ARG A 479 -12.66 -18.04 -12.60
N GLY A 480 -11.68 -17.55 -11.87
CA GLY A 480 -10.46 -18.26 -11.52
C GLY A 480 -10.64 -19.36 -10.46
N ARG A 481 -11.83 -19.46 -9.86
CA ARG A 481 -12.17 -20.42 -8.79
C ARG A 481 -11.17 -20.34 -7.62
N VAL A 482 -10.84 -19.11 -7.22
CA VAL A 482 -9.86 -18.84 -6.17
C VAL A 482 -10.34 -19.41 -4.84
N GLY A 483 -9.51 -20.24 -4.21
CA GLY A 483 -9.74 -20.78 -2.88
C GLY A 483 -9.13 -19.94 -1.76
N VAL A 484 -8.02 -19.28 -2.05
CA VAL A 484 -7.29 -18.44 -1.09
C VAL A 484 -6.86 -17.13 -1.75
N ALA A 485 -7.16 -16.01 -1.10
CA ALA A 485 -6.67 -14.69 -1.48
C ALA A 485 -6.04 -14.00 -0.26
N GLN A 486 -5.04 -13.14 -0.48
CA GLN A 486 -4.61 -12.19 0.54
C GLN A 486 -4.66 -10.77 0.01
N LEU A 487 -5.17 -9.88 0.86
CA LEU A 487 -5.37 -8.46 0.57
C LEU A 487 -4.80 -7.62 1.72
N VAL A 488 -4.75 -6.32 1.53
CA VAL A 488 -4.53 -5.38 2.63
C VAL A 488 -5.90 -4.96 3.20
N PRO A 489 -6.05 -4.69 4.50
CA PRO A 489 -7.33 -4.30 5.10
C PRO A 489 -8.06 -3.16 4.35
N SER A 490 -7.33 -2.14 3.91
CA SER A 490 -7.90 -1.04 3.11
C SER A 490 -8.50 -1.47 1.77
N TYR A 491 -7.94 -2.49 1.12
CA TYR A 491 -8.49 -3.02 -0.13
C TYR A 491 -9.64 -4.01 0.14
N LEU A 492 -9.57 -4.80 1.21
CA LEU A 492 -10.69 -5.63 1.66
C LEU A 492 -11.94 -4.76 1.95
N GLU A 493 -11.77 -3.61 2.59
CA GLU A 493 -12.83 -2.62 2.80
C GLU A 493 -13.53 -2.21 1.48
N VAL A 494 -12.76 -2.05 0.39
CA VAL A 494 -13.34 -1.77 -0.94
C VAL A 494 -14.12 -2.95 -1.49
N VAL A 495 -13.58 -4.17 -1.36
CA VAL A 495 -14.27 -5.40 -1.77
C VAL A 495 -15.58 -5.58 -1.00
N VAL A 496 -15.56 -5.41 0.33
CA VAL A 496 -16.76 -5.48 1.18
C VAL A 496 -17.80 -4.44 0.76
N SER A 497 -17.39 -3.17 0.61
CA SER A 497 -18.30 -2.11 0.14
C SER A 497 -18.86 -2.34 -1.25
N TYR A 498 -18.17 -3.10 -2.10
CA TYR A 498 -18.67 -3.50 -3.41
C TYR A 498 -19.70 -4.63 -3.27
N LEU A 499 -19.37 -5.70 -2.53
CA LEU A 499 -20.24 -6.87 -2.32
C LEU A 499 -21.54 -6.54 -1.57
N GLU A 500 -21.53 -5.56 -0.66
CA GLU A 500 -22.75 -5.05 -0.01
C GLU A 500 -23.77 -4.49 -1.01
N ARG A 501 -23.29 -3.87 -2.09
CA ARG A 501 -24.12 -3.25 -3.13
C ARG A 501 -24.41 -4.18 -4.30
N HIS A 502 -23.48 -5.08 -4.58
CA HIS A 502 -23.55 -6.06 -5.67
C HIS A 502 -23.29 -7.44 -5.08
N PRO A 503 -24.30 -8.07 -4.44
CA PRO A 503 -24.12 -9.40 -3.87
C PRO A 503 -23.69 -10.41 -4.94
N ARG A 504 -22.61 -11.14 -4.65
CA ARG A 504 -22.05 -12.17 -5.52
C ARG A 504 -21.67 -13.36 -4.67
N GLU A 505 -21.96 -14.57 -5.14
CA GLU A 505 -21.49 -15.78 -4.48
C GLU A 505 -20.01 -15.99 -4.78
N LEU A 506 -19.24 -16.37 -3.76
CA LEU A 506 -17.81 -16.71 -3.85
C LEU A 506 -17.61 -18.19 -3.48
N PRO A 507 -18.19 -19.15 -4.22
CA PRO A 507 -18.40 -20.53 -3.76
C PRO A 507 -17.11 -21.34 -3.55
N ASP A 508 -16.04 -21.00 -4.26
CA ASP A 508 -14.75 -21.68 -4.13
C ASP A 508 -13.85 -21.02 -3.06
N LEU A 509 -14.13 -19.78 -2.65
CA LEU A 509 -13.27 -19.01 -1.75
C LEU A 509 -13.45 -19.50 -0.30
N ALA A 510 -12.42 -20.15 0.23
CA ALA A 510 -12.44 -20.73 1.58
C ALA A 510 -11.76 -19.84 2.62
N CYS A 511 -10.85 -18.96 2.19
CA CYS A 511 -10.06 -18.14 3.10
C CYS A 511 -9.63 -16.81 2.45
N VAL A 512 -9.80 -15.72 3.19
CA VAL A 512 -9.16 -14.43 2.90
C VAL A 512 -8.17 -14.12 4.01
N SER A 513 -6.90 -13.93 3.66
CA SER A 513 -5.92 -13.38 4.59
C SER A 513 -5.81 -11.87 4.41
N VAL A 514 -5.53 -11.15 5.49
CA VAL A 514 -5.16 -9.74 5.44
C VAL A 514 -3.87 -9.50 6.17
N THR A 515 -2.99 -8.64 5.61
CA THR A 515 -1.72 -8.25 6.23
C THR A 515 -1.36 -6.82 5.82
N GLY A 516 -0.29 -6.28 6.39
CA GLY A 516 0.26 -4.98 6.00
C GLY A 516 -0.41 -3.76 6.63
N GLU A 517 -1.55 -3.88 7.32
CA GLU A 517 -2.19 -2.79 8.08
C GLU A 517 -2.91 -3.34 9.33
N ALA A 518 -3.24 -2.47 10.27
CA ALA A 518 -4.09 -2.85 11.39
C ALA A 518 -5.51 -3.15 10.91
N LEU A 519 -6.01 -4.35 11.19
CA LEU A 519 -7.37 -4.75 10.85
C LEU A 519 -8.38 -4.22 11.89
N LYS A 520 -9.38 -3.49 11.41
CA LYS A 520 -10.45 -2.89 12.24
C LYS A 520 -11.58 -3.89 12.48
N ARG A 521 -12.14 -3.92 13.69
CA ARG A 521 -13.23 -4.84 14.07
C ARG A 521 -14.48 -4.63 13.22
N GLU A 522 -14.76 -3.38 12.85
CA GLU A 522 -15.91 -2.98 12.03
C GLU A 522 -15.85 -3.62 10.64
N LEU A 523 -14.65 -3.71 10.05
CA LEU A 523 -14.44 -4.40 8.77
C LEU A 523 -14.67 -5.91 8.91
N VAL A 524 -14.21 -6.51 10.00
CA VAL A 524 -14.45 -7.94 10.30
C VAL A 524 -15.94 -8.24 10.45
N GLN A 525 -16.68 -7.36 11.13
CA GLN A 525 -18.14 -7.45 11.27
C GLN A 525 -18.85 -7.45 9.91
N ARG A 526 -18.49 -6.51 9.03
CA ARG A 526 -19.08 -6.42 7.71
C ARG A 526 -18.72 -7.61 6.83
N TRP A 527 -17.49 -8.10 6.90
CA TRP A 527 -17.07 -9.30 6.20
C TRP A 527 -17.94 -10.52 6.57
N PHE A 528 -18.02 -10.86 7.86
CA PHE A 528 -18.80 -12.03 8.30
C PHE A 528 -20.32 -11.86 8.16
N ALA A 529 -20.81 -10.63 8.03
CA ALA A 529 -22.22 -10.39 7.69
C ALA A 529 -22.54 -10.77 6.23
N LEU A 530 -21.59 -10.60 5.31
CA LEU A 530 -21.71 -10.98 3.90
C LEU A 530 -21.37 -12.46 3.68
N GLU A 531 -20.22 -12.88 4.21
CA GLU A 531 -19.58 -14.16 3.89
C GLU A 531 -19.27 -14.97 5.17
N PRO A 532 -20.30 -15.41 5.93
CA PRO A 532 -20.12 -16.08 7.21
C PRO A 532 -19.37 -17.43 7.11
N GLY A 533 -19.33 -18.04 5.91
CA GLY A 533 -18.64 -19.30 5.66
C GLY A 533 -17.17 -19.16 5.28
N ILE A 534 -16.68 -17.94 5.04
CA ILE A 534 -15.31 -17.71 4.54
C ILE A 534 -14.43 -17.20 5.68
N ARG A 535 -13.39 -17.98 6.01
CA ARG A 535 -12.45 -17.65 7.08
C ARG A 535 -11.69 -16.37 6.77
N LEU A 536 -11.47 -15.55 7.79
CA LEU A 536 -10.64 -14.34 7.71
C LEU A 536 -9.39 -14.52 8.57
N VAL A 537 -8.20 -14.36 7.98
CA VAL A 537 -6.93 -14.54 8.68
C VAL A 537 -6.20 -13.21 8.81
N ASN A 538 -6.11 -12.67 10.02
CA ASN A 538 -5.28 -11.49 10.28
C ASN A 538 -3.83 -11.95 10.45
N ALA A 539 -2.98 -11.55 9.52
CA ALA A 539 -1.57 -11.92 9.49
C ALA A 539 -0.70 -10.71 9.82
N TYR A 540 0.42 -10.99 10.49
CA TYR A 540 1.36 -9.96 10.91
C TYR A 540 2.79 -10.46 10.76
N GLY A 541 3.63 -9.62 10.17
CA GLY A 541 5.07 -9.74 10.18
C GLY A 541 5.75 -8.59 9.47
N LEU A 542 7.03 -8.79 9.20
CA LEU A 542 7.96 -7.80 8.67
C LEU A 542 8.86 -8.47 7.62
N THR A 543 9.30 -7.71 6.64
CA THR A 543 10.21 -8.20 5.59
C THR A 543 11.49 -8.79 6.16
N GLU A 544 12.01 -8.20 7.25
CA GLU A 544 13.20 -8.67 7.96
C GLU A 544 13.01 -10.03 8.67
N THR A 545 11.77 -10.48 8.80
CA THR A 545 11.38 -11.75 9.46
C THR A 545 10.76 -12.72 8.47
N SER A 546 11.16 -12.69 7.20
CA SER A 546 10.65 -13.58 6.16
C SER A 546 9.12 -13.53 6.00
N ASP A 547 8.57 -12.31 5.92
CA ASP A 547 7.13 -11.99 5.81
C ASP A 547 6.37 -12.23 7.14
N ASP A 548 5.24 -12.94 7.13
CA ASP A 548 4.38 -13.09 8.32
C ASP A 548 4.96 -14.02 9.40
N THR A 549 4.91 -13.55 10.65
CA THR A 549 5.36 -14.23 11.87
C THR A 549 4.21 -14.69 12.77
N ASN A 550 3.03 -14.10 12.64
CA ASN A 550 1.84 -14.46 13.42
C ASN A 550 0.61 -14.57 12.51
N HIS A 551 -0.30 -15.47 12.87
CA HIS A 551 -1.61 -15.60 12.24
C HIS A 551 -2.72 -15.69 13.31
N GLU A 552 -3.80 -14.94 13.09
CA GLU A 552 -5.08 -15.08 13.80
C GLU A 552 -6.15 -15.53 12.80
N VAL A 553 -6.53 -16.80 12.88
CA VAL A 553 -7.60 -17.38 12.07
C VAL A 553 -8.95 -17.10 12.73
N MET A 554 -9.82 -16.37 12.04
CA MET A 554 -11.15 -16.00 12.53
C MET A 554 -12.23 -16.70 11.69
N GLU A 555 -13.21 -17.25 12.39
CA GLU A 555 -14.44 -17.85 11.82
C GLU A 555 -15.69 -17.05 12.22
N ALA A 556 -15.53 -16.07 13.11
CA ALA A 556 -16.56 -15.17 13.57
C ALA A 556 -15.92 -13.84 14.01
N VAL A 557 -16.76 -12.84 14.25
CA VAL A 557 -16.31 -11.53 14.76
C VAL A 557 -15.73 -11.70 16.16
N PRO A 558 -14.45 -11.36 16.40
CA PRO A 558 -13.87 -11.41 17.73
C PRO A 558 -14.29 -10.18 18.55
N ASP A 559 -14.19 -10.27 19.88
CA ASP A 559 -14.36 -9.11 20.76
C ASP A 559 -13.29 -8.04 20.50
N ARG A 560 -12.06 -8.48 20.20
CA ARG A 560 -10.91 -7.66 19.84
C ARG A 560 -10.13 -8.31 18.71
N VAL A 561 -9.70 -7.52 17.74
CA VAL A 561 -8.83 -7.99 16.67
C VAL A 561 -7.38 -8.02 17.18
N LEU A 562 -6.84 -9.23 17.32
CA LEU A 562 -5.46 -9.48 17.75
C LEU A 562 -4.60 -9.95 16.56
N LEU A 563 -3.28 -9.96 16.73
CA LEU A 563 -2.32 -10.47 15.73
C LEU A 563 -2.19 -12.00 15.76
N GLY A 564 -2.79 -12.65 16.76
CA GLY A 564 -2.77 -14.11 16.90
C GLY A 564 -1.48 -14.64 17.48
N ARG A 565 -1.25 -15.94 17.30
CA ARG A 565 -0.08 -16.66 17.83
C ARG A 565 1.07 -16.69 16.83
N PRO A 566 2.33 -16.83 17.30
CA PRO A 566 3.44 -17.02 16.39
C PRO A 566 3.27 -18.29 15.55
N VAL A 567 3.63 -18.22 14.27
CA VAL A 567 3.63 -19.38 13.37
C VAL A 567 4.76 -20.34 13.71
N ASN A 568 4.73 -21.54 13.13
CA ASN A 568 5.70 -22.60 13.43
C ASN A 568 7.16 -22.09 13.38
N ASN A 569 7.99 -22.55 14.32
CA ASN A 569 9.41 -22.21 14.48
C ASN A 569 9.75 -20.72 14.71
N VAL A 570 8.74 -19.85 14.86
CA VAL A 570 8.95 -18.43 15.14
C VAL A 570 8.83 -18.17 16.63
N ARG A 571 9.73 -17.34 17.16
CA ARG A 571 9.66 -16.86 18.54
C ARG A 571 9.44 -15.36 18.54
N VAL A 572 8.48 -14.92 19.33
CA VAL A 572 8.17 -13.51 19.54
C VAL A 572 8.43 -13.19 21.00
N LEU A 573 9.14 -12.09 21.24
CA LEU A 573 9.48 -11.59 22.57
C LEU A 573 8.90 -10.18 22.69
N VAL A 574 8.34 -9.86 23.85
CA VAL A 574 7.95 -8.49 24.20
C VAL A 574 8.92 -8.01 25.26
N VAL A 575 9.73 -7.00 24.91
CA VAL A 575 10.91 -6.62 25.69
C VAL A 575 10.96 -5.13 26.00
N ASP A 576 11.69 -4.77 27.05
CA ASP A 576 12.03 -3.39 27.39
C ASP A 576 13.24 -2.87 26.59
N GLU A 577 13.70 -1.65 26.93
CA GLU A 577 14.84 -1.00 26.29
C GLU A 577 16.17 -1.75 26.51
N GLN A 578 16.24 -2.61 27.53
CA GLN A 578 17.39 -3.43 27.87
C GLN A 578 17.30 -4.85 27.27
N LEU A 579 16.29 -5.10 26.42
CA LEU A 579 15.98 -6.41 25.83
C LEU A 579 15.57 -7.47 26.87
N SER A 580 15.12 -7.05 28.05
CA SER A 580 14.56 -7.94 29.07
C SER A 580 13.08 -8.18 28.80
N LEU A 581 12.59 -9.39 29.07
CA LEU A 581 11.17 -9.71 28.95
C LEU A 581 10.35 -8.84 29.92
N VAL A 582 9.27 -8.25 29.42
CA VAL A 582 8.31 -7.52 30.25
C VAL A 582 7.31 -8.48 30.91
N PRO A 583 6.65 -8.10 32.02
CA PRO A 583 5.58 -8.88 32.61
C PRO A 583 4.48 -9.24 31.60
N LEU A 584 3.86 -10.42 31.74
CA LEU A 584 2.72 -10.80 30.92
C LEU A 584 1.60 -9.75 30.97
N GLY A 585 1.30 -9.15 29.81
CA GLY A 585 0.26 -8.15 29.62
C GLY A 585 0.75 -6.70 29.70
N ALA A 586 2.01 -6.49 30.09
CA ALA A 586 2.66 -5.19 30.00
C ALA A 586 3.01 -4.85 28.53
N PRO A 587 2.98 -3.57 28.15
CA PRO A 587 3.46 -3.13 26.85
C PRO A 587 4.98 -3.23 26.75
N GLY A 588 5.49 -3.60 25.59
CA GLY A 588 6.92 -3.60 25.27
C GLY A 588 7.18 -3.59 23.76
N LEU A 589 8.45 -3.55 23.39
CA LEU A 589 8.91 -3.70 22.01
C LEU A 589 8.74 -5.15 21.56
N ILE A 590 8.10 -5.37 20.41
CA ILE A 590 8.01 -6.68 19.76
C ILE A 590 9.34 -6.97 19.06
N ALA A 591 9.98 -8.07 19.46
CA ALA A 591 11.21 -8.59 18.87
C ALA A 591 11.04 -10.05 18.43
N PHE A 592 11.82 -10.48 17.44
CA PHE A 592 11.66 -11.77 16.78
C PHE A 592 12.95 -12.57 16.81
N SER A 593 12.83 -13.88 17.02
CA SER A 593 13.94 -14.83 17.05
C SER A 593 13.53 -16.13 16.35
N GLY A 594 14.52 -16.92 15.97
CA GLY A 594 14.36 -18.18 15.25
C GLY A 594 14.51 -18.03 13.74
N VAL A 595 14.03 -19.05 13.01
CA VAL A 595 14.33 -19.25 11.59
C VAL A 595 13.81 -18.14 10.67
N CYS A 596 12.83 -17.35 11.13
CA CYS A 596 12.26 -16.23 10.37
C CYS A 596 13.24 -15.06 10.21
N VAL A 597 14.17 -14.88 11.15
CA VAL A 597 15.05 -13.70 11.19
C VAL A 597 16.10 -13.75 10.08
N GLY A 598 16.03 -12.76 9.18
CA GLY A 598 16.96 -12.59 8.08
C GLY A 598 18.40 -12.33 8.52
N ARG A 599 19.31 -12.31 7.53
CA ARG A 599 20.75 -12.15 7.76
C ARG A 599 21.15 -10.72 8.15
N GLY A 600 20.35 -9.74 7.73
CA GLY A 600 20.64 -8.32 7.93
C GLY A 600 20.17 -7.47 6.74
N TYR A 601 20.68 -6.24 6.67
CA TYR A 601 20.47 -5.35 5.53
C TYR A 601 21.66 -5.39 4.56
N VAL A 602 21.39 -5.52 3.26
CA VAL A 602 22.42 -5.59 2.21
C VAL A 602 23.25 -4.31 2.18
N ASN A 603 24.57 -4.47 2.26
CA ASN A 603 25.56 -3.39 2.24
C ASN A 603 25.27 -2.26 3.26
N ASP A 604 24.70 -2.62 4.42
CA ASP A 604 24.36 -1.67 5.49
C ASP A 604 24.66 -2.26 6.89
N PRO A 605 25.95 -2.35 7.28
CA PRO A 605 26.36 -2.98 8.53
C PRO A 605 25.96 -2.19 9.77
N GLU A 606 25.77 -0.87 9.65
CA GLU A 606 25.39 -0.02 10.78
C GLU A 606 23.96 -0.29 11.21
N ARG A 607 23.00 -0.19 10.28
CA ARG A 607 21.59 -0.53 10.58
C ARG A 607 21.41 -1.99 10.94
N THR A 608 22.20 -2.87 10.31
CA THR A 608 22.18 -4.29 10.67
C THR A 608 22.53 -4.47 12.14
N ARG A 609 23.62 -3.85 12.62
CA ARG A 609 24.03 -3.94 14.02
C ARG A 609 23.01 -3.33 14.99
N GLU A 610 22.27 -2.31 14.55
CA GLU A 610 21.25 -1.65 15.37
C GLU A 610 19.99 -2.50 15.52
N ALA A 611 19.49 -3.07 14.43
CA ALA A 611 18.22 -3.79 14.36
C ALA A 611 18.34 -5.31 14.57
N TYR A 612 19.47 -5.92 14.19
CA TYR A 612 19.76 -7.34 14.35
C TYR A 612 20.77 -7.52 15.48
N ARG A 613 20.27 -7.96 16.63
CA ARG A 613 21.02 -8.22 17.86
C ARG A 613 21.22 -9.72 18.05
N GLN A 614 22.01 -10.08 19.05
CA GLN A 614 22.04 -11.45 19.55
C GLN A 614 20.84 -11.67 20.47
N ASP A 615 20.20 -12.84 20.38
CA ASP A 615 19.15 -13.21 21.33
C ASP A 615 19.77 -13.43 22.72
N PRO A 616 19.42 -12.61 23.73
CA PRO A 616 20.02 -12.73 25.07
C PRO A 616 19.59 -14.01 25.80
N TYR A 617 18.53 -14.67 25.35
CA TYR A 617 18.02 -15.92 25.93
C TYR A 617 18.49 -17.15 25.16
N ARG A 618 19.04 -16.97 23.94
CA ARG A 618 19.49 -18.07 23.07
C ARG A 618 20.80 -17.71 22.38
N PRO A 619 21.95 -17.94 23.04
CA PRO A 619 23.26 -17.65 22.46
C PRO A 619 23.45 -18.32 21.10
N GLY A 620 23.85 -17.54 20.10
CA GLY A 620 24.04 -17.98 18.71
C GLY A 620 22.86 -17.70 17.79
N GLU A 621 21.68 -17.39 18.32
CA GLU A 621 20.50 -17.01 17.53
C GLU A 621 20.46 -15.49 17.29
N ARG A 622 19.85 -15.09 16.17
CA ARG A 622 19.62 -13.69 15.81
C ARG A 622 18.30 -13.20 16.41
N LEU A 623 18.32 -11.98 16.95
CA LEU A 623 17.15 -11.25 17.43
C LEU A 623 16.92 -10.02 16.54
N TYR A 624 15.75 -9.92 15.92
CA TYR A 624 15.36 -8.73 15.16
C TYR A 624 14.42 -7.83 15.97
N LEU A 625 14.74 -6.53 16.03
CA LEU A 625 13.95 -5.52 16.72
C LEU A 625 12.95 -4.85 15.74
N GLY A 626 11.67 -5.23 15.78
CA GLY A 626 10.67 -4.86 14.77
C GLY A 626 10.22 -3.39 14.76
N GLY A 627 10.48 -2.68 15.86
CA GLY A 627 10.06 -1.29 16.05
C GLY A 627 8.58 -1.11 16.36
N ASP A 628 7.82 -2.20 16.51
CA ASP A 628 6.41 -2.21 16.90
C ASP A 628 6.28 -2.41 18.41
N TRP A 629 5.34 -1.70 19.03
CA TRP A 629 4.92 -1.94 20.42
C TRP A 629 3.76 -2.94 20.45
N GLY A 630 3.80 -3.83 21.44
CA GLY A 630 2.74 -4.80 21.66
C GLY A 630 2.72 -5.33 23.07
N ARG A 631 1.76 -6.21 23.33
CA ARG A 631 1.65 -6.98 24.57
C ARG A 631 1.02 -8.33 24.34
N TRP A 632 1.31 -9.29 25.21
CA TRP A 632 0.62 -10.56 25.23
C TRP A 632 -0.80 -10.43 25.79
N HIS A 633 -1.71 -11.29 25.33
CA HIS A 633 -3.01 -11.56 25.96
C HIS A 633 -3.00 -12.90 26.70
N PRO A 634 -3.94 -13.12 27.63
CA PRO A 634 -4.03 -14.35 28.43
C PRO A 634 -4.16 -15.66 27.64
N ASP A 635 -4.61 -15.59 26.40
CA ASP A 635 -4.74 -16.72 25.48
C ASP A 635 -3.49 -16.94 24.60
N GLY A 636 -2.41 -16.19 24.86
CA GLY A 636 -1.15 -16.28 24.12
C GLY A 636 -1.19 -15.61 22.76
N LYS A 637 -2.18 -14.75 22.49
CA LYS A 637 -2.23 -13.92 21.28
C LYS A 637 -1.55 -12.58 21.51
N LEU A 638 -0.99 -12.00 20.46
CA LEU A 638 -0.30 -10.72 20.52
C LEU A 638 -1.25 -9.56 20.17
N GLU A 639 -1.23 -8.47 20.94
CA GLU A 639 -1.90 -7.20 20.62
C GLU A 639 -0.88 -6.19 20.09
N PHE A 640 -1.22 -5.52 18.99
CA PHE A 640 -0.45 -4.40 18.45
C PHE A 640 -0.91 -3.08 19.10
N LEU A 641 0.03 -2.31 19.63
CA LEU A 641 -0.23 -1.04 20.31
C LEU A 641 0.23 0.19 19.50
N GLY A 642 1.00 0.00 18.43
CA GLY A 642 1.50 1.08 17.58
C GLY A 642 2.98 0.91 17.23
N ARG A 643 3.56 1.89 16.54
CA ARG A 643 5.00 1.92 16.19
C ARG A 643 5.78 2.82 17.14
N ARG A 644 7.03 2.45 17.43
CA ARG A 644 8.00 3.26 18.20
C ARG A 644 8.59 4.39 17.37
N ASP A 645 8.75 4.17 16.06
CA ASP A 645 9.35 5.09 15.11
C ASP A 645 8.29 5.88 14.31
N SER A 646 8.73 6.81 13.47
CA SER A 646 7.85 7.57 12.57
C SER A 646 7.47 6.81 11.30
N GLN A 647 7.64 5.47 11.26
CA GLN A 647 7.19 4.68 10.13
C GLN A 647 5.67 4.55 10.16
N VAL A 648 5.09 4.51 8.97
CA VAL A 648 3.65 4.41 8.80
C VAL A 648 3.37 3.34 7.76
N LYS A 649 2.27 2.60 7.95
CA LYS A 649 1.74 1.70 6.92
C LYS A 649 0.54 2.39 6.28
N ILE A 650 0.62 2.72 4.99
CA ILE A 650 -0.44 3.41 4.24
C ILE A 650 -0.75 2.57 3.00
N ARG A 651 -1.98 2.07 2.89
CA ARG A 651 -2.45 1.20 1.79
C ARG A 651 -1.60 -0.08 1.66
N GLY A 652 -1.14 -0.61 2.80
CA GLY A 652 -0.21 -1.73 2.90
C GLY A 652 1.26 -1.42 2.57
N PHE A 653 1.57 -0.20 2.13
CA PHE A 653 2.96 0.21 1.89
C PHE A 653 3.60 0.64 3.21
N ARG A 654 4.73 0.02 3.56
CA ARG A 654 5.59 0.49 4.65
C ARG A 654 6.36 1.71 4.17
N ILE A 655 6.05 2.87 4.73
CA ILE A 655 6.61 4.16 4.34
C ILE A 655 7.39 4.75 5.52
N GLU A 656 8.65 5.11 5.24
CA GLU A 656 9.50 5.83 6.16
C GLU A 656 9.40 7.31 5.86
N ILE A 657 8.76 8.06 6.76
CA ILE A 657 8.55 9.50 6.60
C ILE A 657 9.88 10.24 6.34
N GLY A 658 10.96 9.80 6.99
CA GLY A 658 12.30 10.36 6.79
C GLY A 658 12.83 10.25 5.35
N GLU A 659 12.39 9.25 4.57
CA GLU A 659 12.78 9.12 3.15
C GLU A 659 12.19 10.20 2.27
N ILE A 660 10.93 10.54 2.55
CA ILE A 660 10.24 11.61 1.86
C ILE A 660 10.87 12.95 2.24
N GLU A 661 11.13 13.16 3.53
CA GLU A 661 11.76 14.39 4.05
C GLU A 661 13.15 14.62 3.46
N ASN A 662 14.00 13.59 3.44
CA ASN A 662 15.35 13.72 2.89
C ASN A 662 15.33 13.97 1.38
N THR A 663 14.38 13.39 0.65
CA THR A 663 14.21 13.68 -0.78
C THR A 663 13.71 15.11 -0.98
N LEU A 664 12.77 15.57 -0.15
CA LEU A 664 12.24 16.94 -0.17
C LEU A 664 13.35 17.98 0.07
N LEU A 665 14.28 17.70 0.99
CA LEU A 665 15.44 18.54 1.28
C LEU A 665 16.43 18.65 0.11
N ARG A 666 16.43 17.68 -0.82
CA ARG A 666 17.28 17.72 -2.03
C ARG A 666 16.69 18.59 -3.15
N VAL A 667 15.45 19.09 -2.99
CA VAL A 667 14.80 19.94 -4.00
C VAL A 667 15.33 21.38 -3.92
N GLY A 668 15.81 21.90 -5.05
CA GLY A 668 16.40 23.25 -5.13
C GLY A 668 15.44 24.38 -4.71
N GLY A 669 15.69 24.95 -3.53
CA GLY A 669 14.88 26.02 -2.93
C GLY A 669 14.21 25.63 -1.62
N VAL A 670 14.17 24.34 -1.27
CA VAL A 670 13.77 23.86 0.05
C VAL A 670 14.95 23.96 1.02
N ARG A 671 14.71 24.47 2.23
CA ARG A 671 15.71 24.58 3.30
C ARG A 671 15.46 23.56 4.42
N ASP A 672 14.23 23.49 4.90
CA ASP A 672 13.77 22.50 5.90
C ASP A 672 12.50 21.83 5.39
N GLY A 673 12.26 20.57 5.78
CA GLY A 673 11.10 19.80 5.38
C GLY A 673 10.66 18.82 6.46
N ALA A 674 9.35 18.69 6.66
CA ALA A 674 8.75 17.72 7.56
C ALA A 674 7.50 17.12 6.90
N VAL A 675 7.30 15.83 7.04
CA VAL A 675 6.14 15.12 6.52
C VAL A 675 5.37 14.55 7.70
N VAL A 676 4.05 14.73 7.69
CA VAL A 676 3.15 14.16 8.69
C VAL A 676 2.10 13.31 8.00
N VAL A 677 1.55 12.39 8.78
CA VAL A 677 0.39 11.62 8.37
C VAL A 677 -0.82 12.18 9.07
N ALA A 678 -1.84 12.54 8.30
CA ALA A 678 -3.12 13.01 8.82
C ALA A 678 -4.27 12.23 8.20
N GLU A 679 -5.31 11.99 9.00
CA GLU A 679 -6.60 11.59 8.49
C GLU A 679 -7.36 12.84 8.07
N LEU A 680 -7.52 13.03 6.76
CA LEU A 680 -8.39 14.06 6.22
C LEU A 680 -9.83 13.51 6.21
N GLY A 681 -10.85 14.37 6.15
CA GLY A 681 -12.26 13.94 6.13
C GLY A 681 -12.49 12.77 5.17
N GLY A 682 -13.28 11.77 5.58
CA GLY A 682 -13.55 10.55 4.79
C GLY A 682 -12.76 9.30 5.21
N GLY A 683 -11.89 9.41 6.24
CA GLY A 683 -11.20 8.26 6.84
C GLY A 683 -10.01 7.73 6.04
N GLY A 684 -9.52 8.48 5.06
CA GLY A 684 -8.30 8.18 4.32
C GLY A 684 -7.06 8.73 5.03
N THR A 685 -5.99 7.95 5.07
CA THR A 685 -4.68 8.36 5.60
C THR A 685 -3.84 9.03 4.49
N HIS A 686 -3.35 10.25 4.73
CA HIS A 686 -2.62 11.06 3.74
C HIS A 686 -1.24 11.50 4.23
N LEU A 687 -0.29 11.59 3.30
CA LEU A 687 1.02 12.20 3.51
C LEU A 687 0.95 13.69 3.18
N ILE A 688 1.28 14.54 4.16
CA ILE A 688 1.27 16.00 4.02
C ILE A 688 2.67 16.52 4.32
N ALA A 689 3.24 17.26 3.36
CA ALA A 689 4.57 17.86 3.49
C ALA A 689 4.48 19.33 3.89
N TYR A 690 5.26 19.70 4.90
CA TYR A 690 5.54 21.07 5.30
C TYR A 690 6.97 21.40 4.95
N TYR A 691 7.23 22.59 4.41
CA TYR A 691 8.59 22.98 4.04
C TYR A 691 8.86 24.48 4.22
N THR A 692 10.13 24.84 4.38
CA THR A 692 10.61 26.23 4.43
C THR A 692 11.58 26.51 3.28
N GLY A 693 11.88 27.79 3.05
CA GLY A 693 12.78 28.24 1.99
C GLY A 693 12.04 29.07 0.94
N ARG A 694 12.41 28.93 -0.33
CA ARG A 694 11.70 29.58 -1.44
C ARG A 694 10.33 28.92 -1.61
N ARG A 695 9.28 29.72 -1.77
CA ARG A 695 7.94 29.21 -2.08
C ARG A 695 7.95 28.62 -3.49
N LEU A 696 7.76 27.30 -3.56
CA LEU A 696 7.71 26.50 -4.77
C LEU A 696 6.25 26.17 -5.09
N THR A 697 5.97 25.87 -6.34
CA THR A 697 4.67 25.32 -6.73
C THR A 697 4.59 23.84 -6.36
N ASP A 698 3.39 23.36 -6.02
CA ASP A 698 3.18 21.95 -5.71
C ASP A 698 3.59 21.04 -6.88
N GLU A 699 3.44 21.50 -8.12
CA GLU A 699 3.85 20.74 -9.31
C GLU A 699 5.37 20.56 -9.39
N GLU A 700 6.15 21.60 -9.05
CA GLU A 700 7.61 21.49 -8.98
C GLU A 700 8.05 20.48 -7.92
N LEU A 701 7.43 20.51 -6.72
CA LEU A 701 7.72 19.59 -5.63
C LEU A 701 7.33 18.14 -5.97
N ARG A 702 6.12 17.92 -6.50
CA ARG A 702 5.65 16.60 -6.94
C ARG A 702 6.54 16.01 -8.02
N ARG A 703 6.94 16.81 -9.02
CA ARG A 703 7.83 16.38 -10.10
C ARG A 703 9.20 15.97 -9.57
N ALA A 704 9.78 16.77 -8.67
CA ALA A 704 11.11 16.49 -8.11
C ALA A 704 11.09 15.23 -7.21
N LEU A 705 10.07 15.08 -6.37
CA LEU A 705 9.90 13.91 -5.51
C LEU A 705 9.62 12.65 -6.33
N GLY A 706 8.72 12.72 -7.31
CA GLY A 706 8.36 11.58 -8.18
C GLY A 706 9.48 11.08 -9.08
N ALA A 707 10.55 11.83 -9.26
CA ALA A 707 11.75 11.37 -9.97
C ALA A 707 12.60 10.39 -9.14
N ALA A 708 12.48 10.43 -7.81
CA ALA A 708 13.30 9.64 -6.88
C ALA A 708 12.48 8.66 -6.03
N LEU A 709 11.21 8.98 -5.75
CA LEU A 709 10.33 8.20 -4.89
C LEU A 709 9.25 7.48 -5.71
N PRO A 710 8.83 6.28 -5.28
CA PRO A 710 7.61 5.66 -5.78
C PRO A 710 6.38 6.57 -5.59
N ALA A 711 5.40 6.47 -6.50
CA ALA A 711 4.22 7.34 -6.50
C ALA A 711 3.45 7.35 -5.16
N TYR A 712 3.39 6.22 -4.45
CA TYR A 712 2.70 6.11 -3.16
C TYR A 712 3.40 6.83 -2.00
N MET A 713 4.68 7.22 -2.15
CA MET A 713 5.43 7.99 -1.16
C MET A 713 5.38 9.51 -1.42
N VAL A 714 4.87 9.95 -2.57
CA VAL A 714 4.79 11.38 -2.88
C VAL A 714 3.62 12.00 -2.10
N PRO A 715 3.87 13.05 -1.27
CA PRO A 715 2.83 13.73 -0.50
C PRO A 715 1.69 14.25 -1.37
N THR A 716 0.46 14.19 -0.84
CA THR A 716 -0.73 14.67 -1.55
C THR A 716 -0.88 16.19 -1.46
N ALA A 717 -0.40 16.79 -0.37
CA ALA A 717 -0.44 18.23 -0.13
C ALA A 717 0.92 18.78 0.33
N PHE A 718 1.20 20.04 -0.03
CA PHE A 718 2.42 20.76 0.33
C PHE A 718 2.06 22.11 0.97
N HIS A 719 2.63 22.39 2.14
CA HIS A 719 2.40 23.63 2.86
C HIS A 719 3.74 24.34 3.10
N TRP A 720 3.89 25.51 2.47
CA TRP A 720 5.01 26.39 2.75
C TRP A 720 4.83 27.09 4.10
N GLN A 721 5.89 27.17 4.89
CA GLN A 721 5.94 27.87 6.17
C GLN A 721 7.20 28.74 6.24
N GLU A 722 7.11 29.88 6.94
CA GLU A 722 8.28 30.71 7.23
C GLU A 722 9.29 29.99 8.13
N SER A 723 8.77 29.21 9.09
CA SER A 723 9.52 28.32 9.97
C SER A 723 8.67 27.12 10.38
N LEU A 724 9.29 25.97 10.66
CA LEU A 724 8.60 24.80 11.18
C LEU A 724 8.47 24.90 12.72
N PRO A 725 7.33 24.51 13.30
CA PRO A 725 7.16 24.52 14.75
C PRO A 725 8.16 23.55 15.39
N LEU A 726 8.77 23.96 16.50
CA LEU A 726 9.75 23.18 17.24
C LEU A 726 9.20 22.87 18.64
N THR A 727 9.52 21.68 19.15
CA THR A 727 9.34 21.28 20.55
C THR A 727 10.26 22.10 21.46
N ALA A 728 10.03 22.05 22.78
CA ALA A 728 10.92 22.67 23.79
C ALA A 728 12.39 22.20 23.68
N ASN A 729 12.64 21.05 23.04
CA ASN A 729 13.96 20.48 22.80
C ASN A 729 14.56 20.86 21.43
N GLY A 730 13.95 21.79 20.70
CA GLY A 730 14.46 22.28 19.41
C GLY A 730 14.28 21.32 18.22
N LYS A 731 13.56 20.20 18.39
CA LYS A 731 13.18 19.28 17.30
C LYS A 731 11.86 19.70 16.67
N ILE A 732 11.64 19.42 15.39
CA ILE A 732 10.36 19.69 14.70
C ILE A 732 9.18 19.02 15.44
N ASP A 733 8.18 19.81 15.78
CA ASP A 733 6.98 19.37 16.48
C ASP A 733 5.96 18.78 15.49
N ARG A 734 6.11 17.47 15.23
CA ARG A 734 5.21 16.72 14.36
C ARG A 734 3.79 16.63 14.90
N LYS A 735 3.58 16.68 16.22
CA LYS A 735 2.24 16.69 16.81
C LYS A 735 1.55 18.02 16.50
N ALA A 736 2.27 19.13 16.65
CA ALA A 736 1.76 20.44 16.26
C ALA A 736 1.47 20.52 14.75
N LEU A 737 2.32 19.93 13.89
CA LEU A 737 2.09 19.86 12.44
C LEU A 737 0.92 18.95 12.06
N THR A 738 0.79 17.77 12.68
CA THR A 738 -0.34 16.85 12.45
C THR A 738 -1.64 17.50 12.90
N ALA A 739 -1.65 18.09 14.10
CA ALA A 739 -2.79 18.86 14.58
C ALA A 739 -3.02 20.12 13.74
N ALA A 740 -2.01 20.71 13.09
CA ALA A 740 -2.21 21.80 12.14
C ALA A 740 -2.83 21.30 10.84
N ALA A 741 -2.42 20.14 10.32
CA ALA A 741 -3.07 19.51 9.17
C ALA A 741 -4.54 19.17 9.49
N GLU A 742 -4.78 18.55 10.63
CA GLU A 742 -6.12 18.20 11.11
C GLU A 742 -6.93 19.44 11.48
N ARG A 743 -6.35 20.49 12.06
CA ARG A 743 -7.03 21.77 12.32
C ARG A 743 -7.23 22.58 11.07
N THR A 744 -6.37 22.51 10.07
CA THR A 744 -6.66 23.13 8.76
C THR A 744 -7.85 22.41 8.17
N ALA A 745 -7.88 21.06 8.19
CA ALA A 745 -9.02 20.26 7.76
C ALA A 745 -10.30 20.47 8.61
N ARG A 746 -10.16 20.67 9.93
CA ARG A 746 -11.26 20.89 10.88
C ARG A 746 -11.70 22.34 10.97
N ALA A 747 -10.84 23.34 10.84
CA ALA A 747 -11.21 24.75 10.74
C ALA A 747 -11.87 25.02 9.39
N ASP A 748 -11.44 24.31 8.35
CA ASP A 748 -12.22 24.13 7.13
C ASP A 748 -13.62 23.53 7.41
N ALA A 749 -13.77 22.63 8.37
CA ALA A 749 -15.05 22.04 8.78
C ALA A 749 -15.86 22.86 9.82
N GLU A 750 -15.22 23.67 10.66
CA GLU A 750 -15.79 24.39 11.82
C GLU A 750 -16.04 25.87 11.53
N ALA A 751 -15.31 26.51 10.61
CA ALA A 751 -15.73 27.80 10.02
C ALA A 751 -17.08 27.71 9.27
N SER A 752 -17.58 26.48 9.11
CA SER A 752 -18.89 26.09 8.58
C SER A 752 -19.92 25.68 9.66
N GLY A 753 -19.64 25.91 10.95
CA GLY A 753 -20.48 25.50 12.08
C GLY A 753 -21.54 26.50 12.57
N GLU A 754 -21.28 27.81 12.55
CA GLU A 754 -22.24 28.81 13.05
C GLU A 754 -22.15 30.11 12.23
N GLY A 755 -23.15 30.33 11.38
CA GLY A 755 -23.25 31.52 10.52
C GLY A 755 -23.39 31.18 9.05
N GLY A 756 -24.46 30.46 8.67
CA GLY A 756 -24.81 30.36 7.26
C GLY A 756 -25.01 31.75 6.66
N PRO A 757 -24.45 32.08 5.49
CA PRO A 757 -24.88 33.27 4.77
C PRO A 757 -26.37 33.13 4.48
N ALA A 758 -27.12 34.21 4.71
CA ALA A 758 -28.53 34.29 4.44
C ALA A 758 -28.82 33.81 3.01
N ALA A 759 -29.91 33.06 2.85
CA ALA A 759 -30.46 32.65 1.56
C ALA A 759 -30.46 33.85 0.60
N GLY A 760 -29.63 33.81 -0.45
CA GLY A 760 -29.63 34.89 -1.44
C GLY A 760 -28.47 34.97 -2.44
N GLU A 761 -27.28 34.43 -2.17
CA GLU A 761 -26.14 34.55 -3.10
C GLU A 761 -25.66 33.18 -3.59
N GLU A 762 -26.04 32.83 -4.82
CA GLU A 762 -25.47 31.70 -5.55
C GLU A 762 -23.97 31.94 -5.73
N HIS A 763 -23.14 31.24 -4.96
CA HIS A 763 -21.69 31.22 -5.17
C HIS A 763 -21.39 30.80 -6.60
N GLU A 764 -20.56 31.59 -7.30
CA GLU A 764 -20.24 31.40 -8.72
C GLU A 764 -19.67 29.99 -9.03
N ASP A 765 -19.07 29.35 -8.02
CA ASP A 765 -18.46 28.01 -8.10
C ASP A 765 -19.34 26.86 -7.58
N ALA A 766 -20.60 27.07 -7.21
CA ALA A 766 -21.46 25.98 -6.71
C ALA A 766 -21.85 24.97 -7.82
N PRO A 767 -22.09 23.67 -7.47
CA PRO A 767 -22.59 22.66 -8.41
C PRO A 767 -23.94 23.05 -9.03
N ARG A 768 -23.98 23.21 -10.36
CA ARG A 768 -25.13 23.77 -11.10
C ARG A 768 -25.96 22.72 -11.82
N THR A 769 -25.35 21.65 -12.35
CA THR A 769 -26.07 20.61 -13.10
C THR A 769 -26.55 19.48 -12.20
N ALA A 770 -27.42 18.59 -12.73
CA ALA A 770 -27.88 17.43 -11.99
C ALA A 770 -26.73 16.45 -11.70
N ALA A 771 -25.83 16.17 -12.65
CA ALA A 771 -24.63 15.38 -12.35
C ALA A 771 -23.63 16.10 -11.46
N GLU A 772 -23.42 17.42 -11.59
CA GLU A 772 -22.53 18.15 -10.68
C GLU A 772 -23.05 18.04 -9.24
N ARG A 773 -24.36 18.18 -9.06
CA ARG A 773 -25.01 17.92 -7.79
C ARG A 773 -24.81 16.46 -7.36
N ARG A 774 -25.13 15.47 -8.18
CA ARG A 774 -24.97 14.06 -7.80
C ARG A 774 -23.51 13.70 -7.44
N LEU A 775 -22.54 14.24 -8.16
CA LEU A 775 -21.12 14.08 -7.87
C LEU A 775 -20.72 14.76 -6.58
N ALA A 776 -21.17 15.99 -6.35
CA ALA A 776 -20.89 16.68 -5.10
C ALA A 776 -21.57 15.98 -3.91
N ASP A 777 -22.67 15.23 -4.11
CA ASP A 777 -23.30 14.42 -3.05
C ASP A 777 -22.41 13.20 -2.75
N ALA A 778 -21.99 12.50 -3.80
CA ALA A 778 -21.10 11.34 -3.66
C ALA A 778 -19.73 11.72 -3.07
N TRP A 779 -19.15 12.85 -3.49
CA TRP A 779 -17.92 13.41 -2.93
C TRP A 779 -18.13 13.83 -1.48
N ALA A 780 -19.26 14.45 -1.14
CA ALA A 780 -19.56 14.85 0.22
C ALA A 780 -19.61 13.65 1.17
N GLU A 781 -20.25 12.58 0.75
CA GLU A 781 -20.33 11.33 1.51
C GLU A 781 -18.97 10.65 1.63
N LEU A 782 -18.27 10.45 0.51
CA LEU A 782 -17.01 9.69 0.45
C LEU A 782 -15.83 10.41 1.09
N LEU A 783 -15.78 11.74 0.96
CA LEU A 783 -14.73 12.58 1.53
C LEU A 783 -15.15 13.17 2.88
N SER A 784 -16.36 12.88 3.37
CA SER A 784 -16.96 13.50 4.56
C SER A 784 -16.82 15.03 4.58
N VAL A 785 -16.95 15.67 3.41
CA VAL A 785 -16.88 17.12 3.24
C VAL A 785 -18.32 17.64 3.10
N PRO A 786 -18.75 18.69 3.81
CA PRO A 786 -20.09 19.25 3.63
C PRO A 786 -20.33 19.67 2.17
N ARG A 787 -21.46 19.24 1.62
CA ARG A 787 -21.83 19.45 0.21
C ARG A 787 -21.68 20.89 -0.31
N HIS A 788 -22.00 21.88 0.54
CA HIS A 788 -21.96 23.28 0.17
C HIS A 788 -20.53 23.82 -0.05
N ARG A 789 -19.49 23.07 0.36
CA ARG A 789 -18.07 23.42 0.15
C ARG A 789 -17.46 22.74 -1.07
N ILE A 790 -18.19 21.87 -1.74
CA ILE A 790 -17.73 21.19 -2.94
C ILE A 790 -18.09 22.09 -4.13
N GLY A 791 -17.08 22.81 -4.62
CA GLY A 791 -17.17 23.64 -5.79
C GLY A 791 -17.08 22.81 -7.08
N ARG A 792 -17.69 23.31 -8.14
CA ARG A 792 -17.65 22.69 -9.46
C ARG A 792 -16.25 22.65 -10.08
N ARG A 793 -15.33 23.52 -9.64
CA ARG A 793 -13.92 23.52 -10.06
C ARG A 793 -12.98 22.78 -9.11
N ASP A 794 -13.53 22.13 -8.09
CA ASP A 794 -12.71 21.42 -7.12
C ASP A 794 -12.10 20.16 -7.73
N HIS A 795 -10.82 19.94 -7.42
CA HIS A 795 -10.07 18.76 -7.81
C HIS A 795 -10.21 17.65 -6.76
N PHE A 796 -10.61 16.45 -7.17
CA PHE A 796 -10.94 15.31 -6.31
C PHE A 796 -9.82 14.97 -5.34
N PHE A 797 -8.58 14.86 -5.84
CA PHE A 797 -7.42 14.49 -5.04
C PHE A 797 -6.96 15.63 -4.12
N ASP A 798 -7.22 16.88 -4.48
CA ASP A 798 -6.85 18.05 -3.67
C ASP A 798 -7.82 18.21 -2.48
N ARG A 799 -9.05 17.71 -2.64
CA ARG A 799 -10.08 17.63 -1.59
C ARG A 799 -9.96 16.39 -0.69
N GLY A 800 -8.84 15.67 -0.74
CA GLY A 800 -8.62 14.45 0.06
C GLY A 800 -8.99 13.15 -0.65
N GLY A 801 -9.27 13.19 -1.95
CA GLY A 801 -9.41 11.99 -2.78
C GLY A 801 -8.13 11.15 -2.82
N THR A 802 -8.30 9.84 -2.91
CA THR A 802 -7.24 8.82 -3.02
C THR A 802 -7.63 7.84 -4.11
N SER A 803 -6.71 6.99 -4.57
CA SER A 803 -7.07 5.90 -5.50
C SER A 803 -8.15 4.98 -4.90
N LEU A 804 -8.13 4.76 -3.58
CA LEU A 804 -9.14 3.95 -2.90
C LEU A 804 -10.52 4.63 -2.88
N THR A 805 -10.56 5.92 -2.52
CA THR A 805 -11.84 6.67 -2.54
C THR A 805 -12.31 6.96 -3.96
N ALA A 806 -11.42 7.01 -4.95
CA ALA A 806 -11.78 7.04 -6.37
C ALA A 806 -12.45 5.73 -6.80
N VAL A 807 -11.93 4.56 -6.39
CA VAL A 807 -12.63 3.28 -6.60
C VAL A 807 -13.97 3.26 -5.86
N LYS A 808 -14.04 3.75 -4.61
CA LYS A 808 -15.34 3.86 -3.91
C LYS A 808 -16.32 4.78 -4.65
N LEU A 809 -15.82 5.86 -5.27
CA LEU A 809 -16.60 6.79 -6.09
C LEU A 809 -17.13 6.12 -7.37
N THR A 810 -16.34 5.31 -8.07
CA THR A 810 -16.85 4.56 -9.24
C THR A 810 -18.02 3.67 -8.84
N ILE A 811 -17.91 2.99 -7.70
CA ILE A 811 -19.01 2.14 -7.21
C ILE A 811 -20.22 2.99 -6.77
N ALA A 812 -20.01 4.13 -6.10
CA ALA A 812 -21.10 5.03 -5.65
C ALA A 812 -21.90 5.62 -6.83
N LEU A 813 -21.23 5.79 -7.97
CA LEU A 813 -21.82 6.26 -9.21
C LEU A 813 -22.34 5.12 -10.10
N ASN A 814 -22.44 3.89 -9.58
CA ASN A 814 -22.82 2.69 -10.34
C ASN A 814 -22.04 2.57 -11.65
N ARG A 815 -20.73 2.83 -11.59
CA ARG A 815 -19.78 2.73 -12.71
C ARG A 815 -20.09 3.63 -13.90
N ALA A 816 -20.83 4.71 -13.69
CA ALA A 816 -21.00 5.74 -14.71
C ALA A 816 -19.68 6.47 -15.05
N VAL A 817 -18.63 6.32 -14.22
CA VAL A 817 -17.24 6.75 -14.48
C VAL A 817 -16.26 5.66 -14.04
N SER A 818 -15.15 5.50 -14.76
CA SER A 818 -14.04 4.61 -14.40
C SER A 818 -12.99 5.33 -13.54
N LEU A 819 -12.07 4.56 -12.92
CA LEU A 819 -10.91 5.15 -12.21
C LEU A 819 -10.03 5.98 -13.15
N LYS A 820 -9.94 5.56 -14.42
CA LYS A 820 -9.24 6.26 -15.48
C LYS A 820 -9.89 7.62 -15.78
N ASP A 821 -11.21 7.70 -15.72
CA ASP A 821 -11.96 8.94 -15.93
C ASP A 821 -11.77 9.90 -14.77
N ILE A 822 -11.85 9.42 -13.52
CA ILE A 822 -11.60 10.23 -12.32
C ILE A 822 -10.16 10.77 -12.29
N THR A 823 -9.18 9.97 -12.71
CA THR A 823 -7.77 10.40 -12.74
C THR A 823 -7.48 11.36 -13.91
N ARG A 824 -8.17 11.23 -15.04
CA ARG A 824 -8.03 12.13 -16.20
C ARG A 824 -8.82 13.41 -16.07
N HIS A 825 -9.99 13.35 -15.44
CA HIS A 825 -10.92 14.45 -15.22
C HIS A 825 -11.22 14.58 -13.73
N PRO A 826 -10.21 14.90 -12.91
CA PRO A 826 -10.34 14.98 -11.46
C PRO A 826 -11.14 16.19 -10.99
N VAL A 827 -11.51 17.12 -11.86
CA VAL A 827 -12.31 18.30 -11.51
C VAL A 827 -13.81 17.97 -11.57
N LEU A 828 -14.58 18.40 -10.56
CA LEU A 828 -15.98 17.99 -10.42
C LEU A 828 -16.86 18.31 -11.63
N ALA A 829 -16.76 19.51 -12.20
CA ALA A 829 -17.52 19.89 -13.39
C ALA A 829 -17.09 19.08 -14.62
N ASP A 830 -15.80 18.78 -14.76
CA ASP A 830 -15.28 17.99 -15.88
C ASP A 830 -15.77 16.54 -15.77
N LEU A 831 -15.80 15.98 -14.56
CA LEU A 831 -16.36 14.65 -14.28
C LEU A 831 -17.89 14.64 -14.41
N ALA A 832 -18.56 15.73 -14.07
CA ALA A 832 -20.01 15.86 -14.21
C ALA A 832 -20.44 15.99 -15.67
N ALA A 833 -19.64 16.68 -16.49
CA ALA A 833 -19.85 16.77 -17.92
C ALA A 833 -19.79 15.39 -18.59
N LEU A 834 -18.90 14.50 -18.11
CA LEU A 834 -18.87 13.08 -18.53
C LEU A 834 -20.15 12.32 -18.12
N LEU A 835 -20.71 12.61 -16.95
CA LEU A 835 -21.91 11.92 -16.42
C LEU A 835 -23.24 12.41 -17.01
N ASP A 836 -23.38 13.71 -17.28
CA ASP A 836 -24.62 14.30 -17.80
C ASP A 836 -24.83 14.02 -19.31
N GLY A 837 -23.89 13.33 -19.98
CA GLY A 837 -23.85 13.25 -21.45
C GLY A 837 -23.77 14.63 -22.10
N ALA A 838 -23.42 15.64 -21.31
CA ALA A 838 -23.39 17.05 -21.65
C ALA A 838 -21.94 17.49 -21.89
N SER A 839 -21.18 16.67 -22.62
CA SER A 839 -20.40 17.19 -23.74
C SER A 839 -21.39 17.95 -24.63
N GLY A 840 -21.67 19.20 -24.24
CA GLY A 840 -22.59 20.07 -24.94
C GLY A 840 -22.20 20.05 -26.41
N ARG A 841 -23.18 19.71 -27.27
CA ARG A 841 -23.25 20.03 -28.68
C ARG A 841 -21.88 20.36 -29.25
N ARG A 842 -21.16 19.31 -29.64
CA ARG A 842 -19.80 19.36 -30.16
C ARG A 842 -19.62 20.61 -31.04
N THR A 843 -18.87 21.57 -30.52
CA THR A 843 -18.72 22.87 -31.18
C THR A 843 -17.66 22.79 -32.28
N GLU A 844 -16.69 21.88 -32.13
CA GLU A 844 -15.55 21.63 -33.01
C GLU A 844 -15.18 20.13 -33.04
N LEU A 845 -14.93 19.54 -34.20
CA LEU A 845 -14.45 18.17 -34.42
C LEU A 845 -12.95 18.01 -34.13
N LEU A 846 -12.15 19.07 -34.27
CA LEU A 846 -10.70 19.03 -34.04
C LEU A 846 -10.38 19.22 -32.56
N GLN A 847 -10.04 18.13 -31.89
CA GLN A 847 -9.64 18.15 -30.49
C GLN A 847 -8.13 18.34 -30.34
N PRO A 848 -7.66 19.36 -29.61
CA PRO A 848 -6.23 19.54 -29.37
C PRO A 848 -5.71 18.45 -28.40
N LEU A 849 -4.68 17.73 -28.82
CA LEU A 849 -4.01 16.70 -28.01
C LEU A 849 -2.69 17.20 -27.40
N SER A 850 -1.97 18.08 -28.11
CA SER A 850 -0.77 18.76 -27.60
C SER A 850 -0.62 20.15 -28.25
N GLY A 851 -0.18 21.13 -27.45
CA GLY A 851 0.05 22.51 -27.91
C GLY A 851 1.48 22.74 -28.39
N GLY A 852 1.66 23.37 -29.54
CA GLY A 852 2.98 23.69 -30.10
C GLY A 852 3.71 24.74 -29.25
N ARG A 853 4.62 24.32 -28.37
CA ARG A 853 5.55 25.23 -27.69
C ARG A 853 6.78 25.47 -28.57
N GLY A 854 6.64 26.36 -29.56
CA GLY A 854 7.76 26.91 -30.33
C GLY A 854 7.70 26.68 -31.85
N GLY A 855 7.47 27.76 -32.58
CA GLY A 855 8.11 28.07 -33.88
C GLY A 855 7.79 27.25 -35.14
N ARG A 856 7.11 26.10 -35.08
CA ARG A 856 6.73 25.36 -36.30
C ARG A 856 5.33 25.75 -36.78
N ASP A 857 5.22 26.32 -37.98
CA ASP A 857 3.96 26.71 -38.65
C ASP A 857 3.23 25.48 -39.26
N CYS A 858 3.26 24.33 -38.58
CA CYS A 858 2.69 23.07 -39.07
C CYS A 858 2.02 22.27 -37.93
N ALA A 859 0.88 21.65 -38.23
CA ALA A 859 0.13 20.81 -37.29
C ALA A 859 -0.15 19.42 -37.87
N LEU A 860 -0.22 18.40 -37.01
CA LEU A 860 -0.68 17.05 -37.35
C LEU A 860 -2.16 16.91 -37.00
N VAL A 861 -3.00 16.51 -37.96
CA VAL A 861 -4.42 16.23 -37.76
C VAL A 861 -4.68 14.74 -37.95
N CYS A 862 -5.15 14.06 -36.90
CA CYS A 862 -5.28 12.61 -36.85
C CYS A 862 -6.75 12.15 -36.93
N PHE A 863 -7.07 11.26 -37.86
CA PHE A 863 -8.38 10.63 -38.04
C PHE A 863 -8.35 9.21 -37.44
N PRO A 864 -9.25 8.89 -36.49
CA PRO A 864 -9.22 7.63 -35.75
C PRO A 864 -9.59 6.43 -36.62
N TYR A 865 -9.24 5.26 -36.11
CA TYR A 865 -9.70 3.98 -36.64
C TYR A 865 -11.16 3.71 -36.30
N ALA A 866 -11.72 2.65 -36.89
CA ALA A 866 -13.12 2.29 -36.77
C ALA A 866 -13.53 2.07 -35.31
N GLY A 867 -14.57 2.79 -34.87
CA GLY A 867 -15.04 2.75 -33.47
C GLY A 867 -14.13 3.48 -32.47
N GLY A 868 -13.01 4.03 -32.93
CA GLY A 868 -12.08 4.81 -32.12
C GLY A 868 -12.45 6.29 -32.03
N ASN A 869 -11.87 6.99 -31.06
CA ASN A 869 -12.06 8.43 -30.84
C ASN A 869 -10.70 9.17 -30.77
N ALA A 870 -10.76 10.49 -30.59
CA ALA A 870 -9.59 11.36 -30.56
C ALA A 870 -8.53 10.97 -29.51
N VAL A 871 -8.93 10.34 -28.40
CA VAL A 871 -8.02 9.95 -27.29
C VAL A 871 -7.00 8.89 -27.74
N ASN A 872 -7.32 8.12 -28.77
CA ASN A 872 -6.44 7.05 -29.27
C ASN A 872 -5.10 7.55 -29.82
N PHE A 873 -4.99 8.83 -30.18
CA PHE A 873 -3.73 9.44 -30.61
C PHE A 873 -2.98 10.13 -29.47
N ARG A 874 -3.51 10.15 -28.23
CA ARG A 874 -2.87 10.84 -27.11
C ARG A 874 -1.49 10.28 -26.76
N PRO A 875 -1.24 8.95 -26.75
CA PRO A 875 0.11 8.41 -26.57
C PRO A 875 1.11 8.91 -27.62
N MET A 876 0.73 8.91 -28.90
CA MET A 876 1.54 9.45 -30.00
C MET A 876 1.74 10.97 -29.87
N ALA A 877 0.71 11.72 -29.48
CA ALA A 877 0.80 13.16 -29.25
C ALA A 877 1.74 13.50 -28.08
N SER A 878 1.74 12.70 -27.02
CA SER A 878 2.68 12.82 -25.90
C SER A 878 4.12 12.55 -26.35
N ALA A 879 4.34 11.54 -27.20
CA ALA A 879 5.66 11.28 -27.78
C ALA A 879 6.14 12.44 -28.69
N LEU A 880 5.21 13.14 -29.35
CA LEU A 880 5.49 14.32 -30.18
C LEU A 880 5.61 15.63 -29.38
N ALA A 881 5.25 15.67 -28.09
CA ALA A 881 5.17 16.91 -27.32
C ALA A 881 6.50 17.68 -27.24
N GLY A 882 7.64 16.96 -27.24
CA GLY A 882 8.97 17.54 -27.24
C GLY A 882 9.42 18.15 -28.58
N SER A 883 8.70 17.90 -29.69
CA SER A 883 9.11 18.34 -31.03
C SER A 883 8.56 19.70 -31.46
N GLY A 884 7.73 20.33 -30.63
CA GLY A 884 7.05 21.59 -30.93
C GLY A 884 5.91 21.50 -31.96
N LEU A 885 5.56 20.29 -32.42
CA LEU A 885 4.47 20.06 -33.38
C LEU A 885 3.12 20.06 -32.67
N ALA A 886 2.17 20.87 -33.13
CA ALA A 886 0.80 20.82 -32.61
C ALA A 886 0.09 19.57 -33.14
N VAL A 887 -0.56 18.80 -32.25
CA VAL A 887 -1.30 17.59 -32.64
C VAL A 887 -2.77 17.77 -32.31
N TYR A 888 -3.60 17.59 -33.32
CA TYR A 888 -5.05 17.54 -33.25
C TYR A 888 -5.53 16.14 -33.63
N ALA A 889 -6.65 15.71 -33.05
CA ALA A 889 -7.35 14.52 -33.50
C ALA A 889 -8.81 14.84 -33.77
N VAL A 890 -9.34 14.24 -34.82
CA VAL A 890 -10.74 14.34 -35.21
C VAL A 890 -11.53 13.44 -34.28
N ASP A 891 -12.45 14.05 -33.57
CA ASP A 891 -13.44 13.34 -32.79
C ASP A 891 -14.66 13.13 -33.70
N LEU A 892 -15.11 11.88 -33.89
CA LEU A 892 -16.17 11.53 -34.87
C LEU A 892 -17.58 11.56 -34.26
N PRO A 893 -18.62 12.11 -34.93
CA PRO A 893 -19.95 12.24 -34.31
C PRO A 893 -20.57 10.89 -34.00
N GLY A 894 -21.21 10.74 -32.84
CA GLY A 894 -21.80 9.48 -32.37
C GLY A 894 -20.79 8.46 -31.81
N HIS A 895 -19.49 8.78 -31.80
CA HIS A 895 -18.43 7.87 -31.32
C HIS A 895 -18.07 8.08 -29.84
N ASP A 896 -18.69 9.07 -29.19
CA ASP A 896 -18.62 9.27 -27.74
C ASP A 896 -19.68 8.40 -27.05
N LEU A 897 -19.26 7.49 -26.18
CA LEU A 897 -20.18 6.65 -25.40
C LEU A 897 -21.06 7.47 -24.45
N ALA A 898 -20.59 8.65 -24.02
CA ALA A 898 -21.38 9.58 -23.23
C ALA A 898 -22.48 10.28 -24.05
N ALA A 899 -22.37 10.28 -25.38
CA ALA A 899 -23.32 10.88 -26.32
C ALA A 899 -23.81 9.85 -27.37
N ALA A 900 -24.14 8.63 -26.92
CA ALA A 900 -24.57 7.54 -27.81
C ALA A 900 -25.83 7.86 -28.65
N GLU A 901 -26.62 8.85 -28.26
CA GLU A 901 -27.78 9.35 -29.01
C GLU A 901 -27.40 10.29 -30.19
N GLU A 902 -26.14 10.75 -30.25
CA GLU A 902 -25.65 11.56 -31.39
C GLU A 902 -25.56 10.68 -32.66
N PRO A 903 -26.19 11.07 -33.78
CA PRO A 903 -26.13 10.29 -35.00
C PRO A 903 -24.73 10.32 -35.61
N PHE A 904 -24.27 9.17 -36.11
CA PHE A 904 -23.03 9.08 -36.87
C PHE A 904 -23.08 9.99 -38.11
N ALA A 905 -22.09 10.87 -38.26
CA ALA A 905 -22.03 11.77 -39.42
C ALA A 905 -21.48 11.05 -40.66
N PRO A 906 -21.98 11.36 -41.87
CA PRO A 906 -21.40 10.86 -43.11
C PRO A 906 -19.99 11.43 -43.32
N LEU A 907 -19.14 10.67 -44.02
CA LEU A 907 -17.73 10.99 -44.26
C LEU A 907 -17.56 12.38 -44.88
N GLU A 908 -18.41 12.74 -45.84
CA GLU A 908 -18.36 14.03 -46.54
C GLU A 908 -18.54 15.21 -45.58
N ARG A 909 -19.47 15.07 -44.62
CA ARG A 909 -19.71 16.09 -43.60
C ARG A 909 -18.53 16.25 -42.66
N VAL A 910 -17.95 15.13 -42.20
CA VAL A 910 -16.74 15.15 -41.36
C VAL A 910 -15.60 15.86 -42.10
N VAL A 911 -15.43 15.59 -43.40
CA VAL A 911 -14.41 16.24 -44.23
C VAL A 911 -14.64 17.74 -44.34
N GLU A 912 -15.88 18.18 -44.59
CA GLU A 912 -16.21 19.61 -44.72
C GLU A 912 -15.98 20.36 -43.40
N ASP A 913 -16.44 19.81 -42.29
CA ASP A 913 -16.32 20.40 -40.95
C ASP A 913 -14.83 20.49 -40.53
N VAL A 914 -14.05 19.43 -40.74
CA VAL A 914 -12.60 19.45 -40.45
C VAL A 914 -11.86 20.46 -41.33
N VAL A 915 -12.19 20.58 -42.62
CA VAL A 915 -11.59 21.59 -43.50
C VAL A 915 -11.89 23.00 -43.02
N ALA A 916 -13.14 23.26 -42.65
CA ALA A 916 -13.57 24.55 -42.12
C ALA A 916 -12.83 24.90 -40.82
N GLU A 917 -12.64 23.94 -39.92
CA GLU A 917 -11.92 24.15 -38.66
C GLU A 917 -10.41 24.32 -38.84
N ILE A 918 -9.77 23.60 -39.77
CA ILE A 918 -8.36 23.82 -40.13
C ILE A 918 -8.18 25.28 -40.59
N ALA A 919 -9.06 25.76 -41.47
CA ALA A 919 -9.03 27.13 -41.96
C ALA A 919 -9.35 28.16 -40.86
N GLY A 920 -10.38 27.91 -40.03
CA GLY A 920 -10.80 28.79 -38.93
C GLY A 920 -9.74 28.96 -37.84
N ARG A 921 -8.92 27.92 -37.60
CA ARG A 921 -7.77 27.97 -36.69
C ARG A 921 -6.54 28.69 -37.29
N GLY A 922 -6.58 29.08 -38.57
CA GLY A 922 -5.48 29.77 -39.24
C GLY A 922 -4.27 28.88 -39.54
N LEU A 923 -4.43 27.56 -39.57
CA LEU A 923 -3.35 26.62 -39.87
C LEU A 923 -2.95 26.72 -41.34
N ARG A 924 -1.70 27.11 -41.62
CA ARG A 924 -1.20 27.29 -43.00
C ARG A 924 -0.59 26.02 -43.60
N ARG A 925 -0.04 25.14 -42.76
CA ARG A 925 0.53 23.86 -43.18
C ARG A 925 0.03 22.74 -42.27
N VAL A 926 -0.40 21.63 -42.86
CA VAL A 926 -0.88 20.47 -42.09
C VAL A 926 -0.30 19.16 -42.60
N MET A 927 -0.04 18.25 -41.68
CA MET A 927 0.12 16.82 -41.94
C MET A 927 -1.17 16.12 -41.53
N LEU A 928 -1.64 15.17 -42.33
CA LEU A 928 -2.82 14.38 -42.00
C LEU A 928 -2.42 12.96 -41.67
N TRP A 929 -2.97 12.38 -40.62
CA TRP A 929 -2.81 10.97 -40.29
C TRP A 929 -4.17 10.30 -40.33
N GLY A 930 -4.36 9.26 -41.12
CA GLY A 930 -5.55 8.42 -41.06
C GLY A 930 -5.18 7.00 -40.67
N HIS A 931 -5.75 6.51 -39.57
CA HIS A 931 -5.50 5.14 -39.09
C HIS A 931 -6.64 4.22 -39.48
N SER A 932 -6.36 3.06 -40.08
CA SER A 932 -7.36 2.08 -40.51
C SER A 932 -8.47 2.72 -41.39
N SER A 933 -9.75 2.68 -40.98
CA SER A 933 -10.86 3.35 -41.68
C SER A 933 -10.67 4.87 -41.79
N GLY A 934 -10.01 5.51 -40.82
CA GLY A 934 -9.68 6.94 -40.81
C GLY A 934 -8.78 7.39 -41.97
N ALA A 935 -8.17 6.47 -42.70
CA ALA A 935 -7.47 6.77 -43.95
C ALA A 935 -8.38 7.41 -45.00
N ALA A 936 -9.65 7.00 -45.09
CA ALA A 936 -10.59 7.53 -46.07
C ALA A 936 -10.89 9.03 -45.84
N PRO A 937 -11.34 9.47 -44.65
CA PRO A 937 -11.53 10.90 -44.39
C PRO A 937 -10.22 11.69 -44.45
N ALA A 938 -9.07 11.13 -44.02
CA ALA A 938 -7.77 11.82 -44.15
C ALA A 938 -7.40 12.14 -45.62
N VAL A 939 -7.57 11.17 -46.52
CA VAL A 939 -7.31 11.32 -47.96
C VAL A 939 -8.31 12.29 -48.60
N ALA A 940 -9.59 12.21 -48.21
CA ALA A 940 -10.62 13.12 -48.69
C ALA A 940 -10.39 14.57 -48.23
N THR A 941 -10.01 14.78 -46.97
CA THR A 941 -9.62 16.10 -46.43
C THR A 941 -8.41 16.66 -47.15
N ALA A 942 -7.37 15.87 -47.41
CA ALA A 942 -6.21 16.33 -48.17
C ALA A 942 -6.59 16.80 -49.58
N ARG A 943 -7.50 16.09 -50.26
CA ARG A 943 -8.02 16.51 -51.58
C ARG A 943 -8.84 17.79 -51.49
N ARG A 944 -9.64 17.95 -50.44
CA ARG A 944 -10.50 19.12 -50.26
C ARG A 944 -9.72 20.38 -49.87
N LEU A 945 -8.58 20.23 -49.18
CA LEU A 945 -7.64 21.33 -48.89
C LEU A 945 -6.83 21.76 -50.13
N HIS A 946 -6.82 20.97 -51.21
CA HIS A 946 -6.16 21.38 -52.44
C HIS A 946 -6.79 22.65 -53.00
N GLY A 947 -6.01 23.73 -53.09
CA GLY A 947 -6.48 25.04 -53.54
C GLY A 947 -7.17 25.90 -52.47
N SER A 948 -7.23 25.47 -51.20
CA SER A 948 -7.84 26.24 -50.10
C SER A 948 -6.91 27.26 -49.42
N GLY A 949 -5.64 27.33 -49.85
CA GLY A 949 -4.61 28.16 -49.20
C GLY A 949 -3.91 27.48 -48.02
N VAL A 950 -4.27 26.24 -47.67
CA VAL A 950 -3.58 25.41 -46.68
C VAL A 950 -2.72 24.37 -47.39
N GLU A 951 -1.42 24.33 -47.08
CA GLU A 951 -0.50 23.34 -47.64
C GLU A 951 -0.64 22.00 -46.90
N VAL A 952 -1.04 20.95 -47.61
CA VAL A 952 -0.98 19.57 -47.09
C VAL A 952 0.41 19.02 -47.34
N VAL A 953 1.20 18.97 -46.28
CA VAL A 953 2.62 18.61 -46.31
C VAL A 953 2.82 17.12 -46.55
N ARG A 954 1.98 16.29 -45.91
CA ARG A 954 2.07 14.82 -45.99
C ARG A 954 0.78 14.18 -45.49
N VAL A 955 0.45 13.02 -46.06
CA VAL A 955 -0.64 12.17 -45.59
C VAL A 955 -0.06 10.82 -45.13
N PHE A 956 -0.24 10.49 -43.86
CA PHE A 956 0.10 9.21 -43.29
C PHE A 956 -1.11 8.29 -43.30
N VAL A 957 -0.93 7.07 -43.79
CA VAL A 957 -1.96 6.04 -43.84
C VAL A 957 -1.49 4.89 -42.96
N GLY A 958 -2.00 4.84 -41.74
CA GLY A 958 -1.63 3.83 -40.74
C GLY A 958 -2.52 2.58 -40.84
N ALA A 959 -1.91 1.39 -40.79
CA ALA A 959 -2.61 0.10 -40.76
C ALA A 959 -3.68 -0.07 -41.86
N GLN A 960 -3.43 0.45 -43.07
CA GLN A 960 -4.40 0.40 -44.18
C GLN A 960 -3.71 0.21 -45.55
N LEU A 961 -4.13 -0.85 -46.25
CA LEU A 961 -3.71 -1.18 -47.62
C LEU A 961 -4.88 -1.05 -48.58
N LEU A 962 -4.69 -0.50 -49.78
CA LEU A 962 -5.80 -0.08 -50.66
C LEU A 962 -6.71 -1.22 -51.17
N GLY A 963 -6.18 -2.41 -51.51
CA GLY A 963 -6.97 -3.53 -52.05
C GLY A 963 -7.44 -3.34 -53.50
N THR A 964 -8.54 -3.98 -53.90
CA THR A 964 -9.30 -3.75 -55.16
C THR A 964 -10.71 -3.24 -54.85
N ALA A 965 -11.39 -2.62 -55.83
CA ALA A 965 -12.78 -2.18 -55.67
C ALA A 965 -13.73 -3.33 -55.31
N GLU A 966 -13.53 -4.50 -55.91
CA GLU A 966 -14.29 -5.71 -55.61
C GLU A 966 -14.10 -6.18 -54.16
N GLN A 967 -12.85 -6.22 -53.68
CA GLN A 967 -12.54 -6.57 -52.29
C GLN A 967 -13.18 -5.60 -51.29
N ARG A 968 -13.20 -4.29 -51.62
CA ARG A 968 -13.84 -3.27 -50.78
C ARG A 968 -15.35 -3.44 -50.72
N ARG A 969 -16.01 -3.74 -51.85
CA ARG A 969 -17.45 -4.05 -51.87
C ARG A 969 -17.79 -5.32 -51.10
N ALA A 970 -17.02 -6.38 -51.30
CA ALA A 970 -17.23 -7.64 -50.59
C ALA A 970 -17.12 -7.46 -49.07
N ALA A 971 -16.11 -6.70 -48.60
CA ALA A 971 -15.97 -6.38 -47.17
C ALA A 971 -17.14 -5.54 -46.63
N ALA A 972 -17.64 -4.57 -47.41
CA ALA A 972 -18.81 -3.79 -47.04
C ALA A 972 -20.10 -4.65 -46.97
N GLU A 973 -20.29 -5.57 -47.90
CA GLU A 973 -21.41 -6.51 -47.91
C GLU A 973 -21.34 -7.52 -46.76
N GLU A 974 -20.15 -7.98 -46.39
CA GLU A 974 -19.95 -8.81 -45.20
C GLU A 974 -20.34 -8.05 -43.93
N LEU A 975 -19.83 -6.84 -43.73
CA LEU A 975 -20.14 -6.02 -42.55
C LEU A 975 -21.64 -5.68 -42.43
N THR A 976 -22.33 -5.52 -43.55
CA THR A 976 -23.78 -5.25 -43.57
C THR A 976 -24.60 -6.46 -43.11
N ARG A 977 -24.06 -7.68 -43.21
CA ARG A 977 -24.73 -8.93 -42.78
C ARG A 977 -24.58 -9.22 -41.29
N LEU A 978 -23.70 -8.51 -40.58
CA LEU A 978 -23.45 -8.70 -39.15
C LEU A 978 -24.26 -7.73 -38.30
N SER A 979 -24.81 -8.22 -37.20
CA SER A 979 -25.39 -7.37 -36.16
C SER A 979 -24.30 -6.58 -35.43
N ASN A 980 -24.70 -5.49 -34.78
CA ASN A 980 -23.81 -4.68 -33.95
C ASN A 980 -23.15 -5.51 -32.85
N ALA A 981 -23.92 -6.38 -32.20
CA ALA A 981 -23.44 -7.26 -31.15
C ALA A 981 -22.42 -8.28 -31.67
N GLU A 982 -22.63 -8.86 -32.86
CA GLU A 982 -21.65 -9.78 -33.48
C GLU A 982 -20.36 -9.06 -33.85
N ILE A 983 -20.44 -7.82 -34.36
CA ILE A 983 -19.27 -7.00 -34.65
C ILE A 983 -18.51 -6.70 -33.35
N ALA A 984 -19.21 -6.28 -32.30
CA ALA A 984 -18.61 -6.01 -30.99
C ALA A 984 -17.94 -7.26 -30.39
N ALA A 985 -18.57 -8.43 -30.52
CA ALA A 985 -18.01 -9.70 -30.05
C ALA A 985 -16.74 -10.09 -30.83
N ARG A 986 -16.71 -9.87 -32.15
CA ARG A 986 -15.51 -10.10 -32.98
C ARG A 986 -14.38 -9.15 -32.60
N LEU A 987 -14.68 -7.88 -32.34
CA LEU A 987 -13.71 -6.88 -31.88
C LEU A 987 -13.16 -7.22 -30.50
N GLY A 988 -14.00 -7.71 -29.58
CA GLY A 988 -13.55 -8.15 -28.26
C GLY A 988 -12.65 -9.39 -28.29
N ALA A 989 -12.72 -10.19 -29.35
CA ALA A 989 -11.81 -11.32 -29.58
C ALA A 989 -10.47 -10.91 -30.21
N ASP A 990 -10.38 -9.69 -30.75
CA ASP A 990 -9.14 -9.12 -31.29
C ASP A 990 -8.29 -8.50 -30.15
N SER A 991 -7.04 -8.97 -30.03
CA SER A 991 -6.12 -8.64 -28.94
C SER A 991 -5.83 -7.14 -28.73
N GLY A 992 -6.21 -6.29 -29.70
CA GLY A 992 -5.98 -4.86 -29.66
C GLY A 992 -7.11 -3.98 -29.12
N TYR A 993 -8.32 -4.55 -28.89
CA TYR A 993 -9.51 -3.79 -28.45
C TYR A 993 -10.09 -4.30 -27.13
N THR A 994 -9.22 -4.54 -26.15
CA THR A 994 -9.56 -5.16 -24.85
C THR A 994 -10.57 -4.38 -24.01
N GLU A 995 -10.72 -3.06 -24.25
CA GLU A 995 -11.63 -2.15 -23.53
C GLU A 995 -13.13 -2.47 -23.78
N LEU A 996 -13.47 -3.23 -24.83
CA LEU A 996 -14.85 -3.67 -25.13
C LEU A 996 -15.40 -4.68 -24.11
N GLY A 997 -14.54 -5.50 -23.50
CA GLY A 997 -14.94 -6.48 -22.48
C GLY A 997 -15.32 -5.86 -21.14
N GLU A 998 -15.09 -4.55 -20.97
CA GLU A 998 -15.36 -3.77 -19.75
C GLU A 998 -16.68 -2.99 -19.83
N LEU A 999 -17.31 -2.97 -21.01
CA LEU A 999 -18.53 -2.24 -21.30
C LEU A 999 -19.77 -3.12 -21.10
N ASN A 1000 -20.88 -2.53 -20.66
CA ASN A 1000 -22.17 -3.22 -20.67
C ASN A 1000 -22.58 -3.58 -22.12
N ALA A 1001 -23.53 -4.52 -22.25
CA ALA A 1001 -23.95 -5.01 -23.57
C ALA A 1001 -24.43 -3.91 -24.52
N ALA A 1002 -25.09 -2.86 -24.01
CA ALA A 1002 -25.57 -1.75 -24.82
C ALA A 1002 -24.43 -0.86 -25.35
N HIS A 1003 -23.42 -0.58 -24.53
CA HIS A 1003 -22.23 0.18 -24.93
C HIS A 1003 -21.35 -0.62 -25.89
N ALA A 1004 -21.18 -1.92 -25.65
CA ALA A 1004 -20.47 -2.81 -26.57
C ALA A 1004 -21.17 -2.84 -27.95
N GLU A 1005 -22.50 -2.95 -27.97
CA GLU A 1005 -23.29 -2.89 -29.19
C GLU A 1005 -23.16 -1.53 -29.90
N HIS A 1006 -23.12 -0.42 -29.16
CA HIS A 1006 -22.89 0.92 -29.73
C HIS A 1006 -21.53 1.04 -30.42
N ILE A 1007 -20.46 0.53 -29.82
CA ILE A 1007 -19.14 0.46 -30.46
C ILE A 1007 -19.19 -0.42 -31.72
N GLY A 1008 -19.93 -1.53 -31.70
CA GLY A 1008 -20.18 -2.34 -32.88
C GLY A 1008 -20.88 -1.55 -34.01
N ALA A 1009 -21.81 -0.67 -33.65
CA ALA A 1009 -22.48 0.23 -34.59
C ALA A 1009 -21.54 1.28 -35.19
N ALA A 1010 -20.72 1.90 -34.35
CA ALA A 1010 -19.70 2.88 -34.74
C ALA A 1010 -18.67 2.26 -35.69
N TYR A 1011 -18.14 1.10 -35.32
CA TYR A 1011 -17.20 0.34 -36.16
C TYR A 1011 -17.80 0.03 -37.54
N ARG A 1012 -19.05 -0.47 -37.57
CA ARG A 1012 -19.74 -0.75 -38.83
C ARG A 1012 -19.87 0.51 -39.69
N HIS A 1013 -20.29 1.62 -39.09
CA HIS A 1013 -20.45 2.91 -39.79
C HIS A 1013 -19.14 3.34 -40.47
N ASP A 1014 -18.05 3.40 -39.70
CA ASP A 1014 -16.75 3.86 -40.18
C ASP A 1014 -16.17 2.98 -41.29
N CYS A 1015 -16.21 1.65 -41.08
CA CYS A 1015 -15.70 0.72 -42.07
C CYS A 1015 -16.53 0.76 -43.36
N LEU A 1016 -17.87 0.80 -43.27
CA LEU A 1016 -18.71 0.93 -44.46
C LEU A 1016 -18.42 2.22 -45.23
N ALA A 1017 -18.27 3.34 -44.53
CA ALA A 1017 -17.92 4.63 -45.15
C ALA A 1017 -16.56 4.55 -45.87
N ALA A 1018 -15.54 4.02 -45.21
CA ALA A 1018 -14.20 3.89 -45.78
C ALA A 1018 -14.17 2.92 -46.97
N HIS A 1019 -14.83 1.75 -46.87
CA HIS A 1019 -14.91 0.78 -47.96
C HIS A 1019 -15.61 1.35 -49.19
N ARG A 1020 -16.73 2.05 -49.01
CA ARG A 1020 -17.45 2.71 -50.12
C ARG A 1020 -16.60 3.79 -50.77
N TYR A 1021 -15.99 4.67 -49.96
CA TYR A 1021 -15.10 5.71 -50.46
C TYR A 1021 -13.96 5.16 -51.32
N PHE A 1022 -13.25 4.13 -50.83
CA PHE A 1022 -12.15 3.54 -51.60
C PHE A 1022 -12.63 2.72 -52.80
N ALA A 1023 -13.78 2.05 -52.73
CA ALA A 1023 -14.36 1.37 -53.89
C ALA A 1023 -14.66 2.40 -55.00
N ASP A 1024 -15.33 3.48 -54.66
CA ASP A 1024 -15.65 4.56 -55.62
C ASP A 1024 -14.38 5.21 -56.20
N ALA A 1025 -13.39 5.51 -55.35
CA ALA A 1025 -12.13 6.09 -55.79
C ALA A 1025 -11.29 5.16 -56.68
N LEU A 1026 -11.46 3.83 -56.56
CA LEU A 1026 -10.78 2.85 -57.41
C LEU A 1026 -11.49 2.63 -58.75
N GLU A 1027 -12.83 2.72 -58.79
CA GLU A 1027 -13.61 2.57 -60.02
C GLU A 1027 -13.67 3.84 -60.86
N ARG A 1028 -13.71 4.98 -60.18
CA ARG A 1028 -13.71 6.32 -60.76
C ARG A 1028 -12.54 7.08 -60.16
N PRO A 1029 -11.31 6.81 -60.63
CA PRO A 1029 -10.13 7.50 -60.14
C PRO A 1029 -10.29 9.00 -60.25
N PRO A 1030 -9.89 9.77 -59.22
CA PRO A 1030 -9.94 11.23 -59.27
C PRO A 1030 -9.08 11.75 -60.43
N ALA A 1031 -9.54 12.81 -61.09
CA ALA A 1031 -8.89 13.37 -62.28
C ALA A 1031 -7.43 13.78 -62.04
N GLU A 1032 -7.11 14.21 -60.81
CA GLU A 1032 -5.76 14.53 -60.37
C GLU A 1032 -5.37 13.67 -59.16
N PRO A 1033 -4.19 13.02 -59.17
CA PRO A 1033 -3.67 12.31 -57.99
C PRO A 1033 -3.35 13.29 -56.85
N LEU A 1034 -3.27 12.80 -55.61
CA LEU A 1034 -2.79 13.64 -54.51
C LEU A 1034 -1.33 14.06 -54.77
N ALA A 1035 -1.11 15.38 -54.83
CA ALA A 1035 0.21 15.98 -54.91
C ALA A 1035 1.01 15.82 -53.60
N ALA A 1036 0.33 15.77 -52.45
CA ALA A 1036 0.98 15.52 -51.16
C ALA A 1036 1.51 14.08 -51.09
N PRO A 1037 2.75 13.85 -50.62
CA PRO A 1037 3.28 12.50 -50.47
C PRO A 1037 2.46 11.68 -49.47
N VAL A 1038 2.19 10.42 -49.81
CA VAL A 1038 1.53 9.45 -48.94
C VAL A 1038 2.57 8.54 -48.30
N THR A 1039 2.58 8.43 -46.98
CA THR A 1039 3.40 7.47 -46.24
C THR A 1039 2.51 6.39 -45.66
N VAL A 1040 2.64 5.16 -46.16
CA VAL A 1040 1.94 3.99 -45.64
C VAL A 1040 2.72 3.49 -44.43
N VAL A 1041 2.11 3.47 -43.26
CA VAL A 1041 2.72 3.06 -42.00
C VAL A 1041 2.08 1.76 -41.53
N VAL A 1042 2.88 0.71 -41.33
CA VAL A 1042 2.40 -0.65 -40.99
C VAL A 1042 3.28 -1.29 -39.93
N ALA A 1043 2.70 -2.12 -39.07
CA ALA A 1043 3.43 -2.96 -38.14
C ALA A 1043 3.61 -4.36 -38.73
N ALA A 1044 4.79 -4.96 -38.57
CA ALA A 1044 5.09 -6.25 -39.19
C ALA A 1044 4.25 -7.42 -38.64
N ASP A 1045 3.69 -7.26 -37.44
CA ASP A 1045 2.81 -8.21 -36.74
C ASP A 1045 1.30 -7.89 -36.91
N ASP A 1046 0.91 -6.91 -37.74
CA ASP A 1046 -0.50 -6.61 -38.01
C ASP A 1046 -1.10 -7.58 -39.06
N PRO A 1047 -2.02 -8.48 -38.66
CA PRO A 1047 -2.62 -9.45 -39.59
C PRO A 1047 -3.49 -8.78 -40.67
N HIS A 1048 -4.00 -7.56 -40.42
CA HIS A 1048 -4.85 -6.85 -41.39
C HIS A 1048 -4.07 -6.19 -42.51
N THR A 1049 -2.75 -6.06 -42.37
CA THR A 1049 -1.88 -5.50 -43.40
C THR A 1049 -0.87 -6.52 -43.91
N ASP A 1050 -1.16 -7.82 -43.79
CA ASP A 1050 -0.30 -8.87 -44.33
C ASP A 1050 -0.04 -8.67 -45.84
N GLY A 1051 1.19 -8.96 -46.27
CA GLY A 1051 1.66 -8.68 -47.63
C GLY A 1051 1.91 -7.20 -47.96
N TYR A 1052 2.01 -6.30 -46.97
CA TYR A 1052 2.20 -4.85 -47.18
C TYR A 1052 3.41 -4.49 -48.07
N ARG A 1053 4.48 -5.30 -48.09
CA ARG A 1053 5.72 -5.01 -48.83
C ARG A 1053 5.46 -4.73 -50.31
N ASP A 1054 4.50 -5.43 -50.90
CA ASP A 1054 4.07 -5.18 -52.29
C ASP A 1054 2.76 -4.40 -52.36
N ALA A 1055 1.82 -4.67 -51.46
CA ALA A 1055 0.47 -4.11 -51.51
C ALA A 1055 0.42 -2.59 -51.29
N HIS A 1056 1.36 -2.00 -50.54
CA HIS A 1056 1.39 -0.55 -50.31
C HIS A 1056 1.52 0.26 -51.61
N ARG A 1057 2.17 -0.29 -52.65
CA ARG A 1057 2.41 0.41 -53.92
C ARG A 1057 1.11 0.75 -54.66
N ARG A 1058 0.01 0.06 -54.36
CA ARG A 1058 -1.32 0.37 -54.93
C ARG A 1058 -1.82 1.76 -54.57
N TRP A 1059 -1.32 2.36 -53.50
CA TRP A 1059 -1.60 3.77 -53.19
C TRP A 1059 -1.17 4.75 -54.29
N ARG A 1060 -0.31 4.33 -55.24
CA ARG A 1060 0.05 5.13 -56.44
C ARG A 1060 -1.13 5.38 -57.38
N LEU A 1061 -2.23 4.64 -57.24
CA LEU A 1061 -3.47 4.92 -57.96
C LEU A 1061 -4.13 6.22 -57.49
N LEU A 1062 -3.86 6.65 -56.25
CA LEU A 1062 -4.51 7.80 -55.63
C LEU A 1062 -3.54 8.94 -55.31
N ALA A 1063 -2.23 8.73 -55.31
CA ALA A 1063 -1.21 9.70 -54.98
C ALA A 1063 0.04 9.59 -55.86
N GLU A 1064 0.69 10.71 -56.14
CA GLU A 1064 1.89 10.74 -57.01
C GLU A 1064 3.11 10.08 -56.35
N ARG A 1065 3.27 10.30 -55.05
CA ARG A 1065 4.42 9.82 -54.26
C ARG A 1065 3.93 8.96 -53.11
N VAL A 1066 4.45 7.72 -53.03
CA VAL A 1066 4.11 6.75 -52.00
C VAL A 1066 5.38 6.18 -51.38
N GLU A 1067 5.46 6.26 -50.06
CA GLU A 1067 6.54 5.72 -49.23
C GLU A 1067 5.98 4.68 -48.26
N LEU A 1068 6.82 3.73 -47.83
CA LEU A 1068 6.48 2.72 -46.84
C LEU A 1068 7.33 2.93 -45.59
N ARG A 1069 6.69 2.95 -44.42
CA ARG A 1069 7.33 2.91 -43.12
C ARG A 1069 6.86 1.67 -42.37
N GLU A 1070 7.81 0.80 -42.06
CA GLU A 1070 7.58 -0.44 -41.33
C GLU A 1070 7.96 -0.23 -39.85
N LEU A 1071 7.09 -0.68 -38.95
CA LEU A 1071 7.34 -0.83 -37.53
C LEU A 1071 7.63 -2.32 -37.26
N THR A 1072 8.54 -2.60 -36.34
CA THR A 1072 8.96 -3.97 -35.99
C THR A 1072 7.84 -4.81 -35.42
N ASP A 1073 6.94 -4.18 -34.66
CA ASP A 1073 5.80 -4.77 -33.98
C ASP A 1073 4.79 -3.65 -33.61
N GLY A 1074 3.71 -4.01 -32.93
CA GLY A 1074 2.68 -3.07 -32.46
C GLY A 1074 1.26 -3.39 -32.91
N GLY A 1075 1.09 -4.37 -33.80
CA GLY A 1075 -0.18 -4.84 -34.31
C GLY A 1075 -0.99 -3.74 -35.00
N HIS A 1076 -2.29 -3.97 -35.15
CA HIS A 1076 -3.19 -3.05 -35.86
C HIS A 1076 -3.30 -1.66 -35.19
N TYR A 1077 -3.06 -1.56 -33.87
CA TYR A 1077 -3.29 -0.35 -33.07
C TYR A 1077 -1.99 0.34 -32.63
N PHE A 1078 -0.95 0.27 -33.46
CA PHE A 1078 0.39 0.82 -33.19
C PHE A 1078 0.47 2.30 -32.76
N PRO A 1079 -0.46 3.22 -33.10
CA PRO A 1079 -0.45 4.57 -32.51
C PRO A 1079 -0.60 4.58 -30.98
N ARG A 1080 -1.16 3.51 -30.40
CA ARG A 1080 -1.32 3.30 -28.95
C ARG A 1080 -0.23 2.40 -28.37
N THR A 1081 0.09 1.30 -29.04
CA THR A 1081 0.98 0.24 -28.52
C THR A 1081 2.46 0.52 -28.81
N ARG A 1082 2.77 1.29 -29.84
CA ARG A 1082 4.12 1.74 -30.26
C ARG A 1082 4.11 3.24 -30.60
N PRO A 1083 3.72 4.11 -29.65
CA PRO A 1083 3.49 5.53 -29.91
C PRO A 1083 4.78 6.28 -30.24
N ALA A 1084 5.93 5.85 -29.72
CA ALA A 1084 7.21 6.45 -30.02
C ALA A 1084 7.62 6.18 -31.48
N GLU A 1085 7.45 4.95 -31.96
CA GLU A 1085 7.75 4.54 -33.33
C GLU A 1085 6.80 5.20 -34.33
N ALA A 1086 5.51 5.27 -33.99
CA ALA A 1086 4.53 6.02 -34.76
C ALA A 1086 4.88 7.52 -34.84
N ALA A 1087 5.29 8.14 -33.72
CA ALA A 1087 5.77 9.51 -33.69
C ALA A 1087 7.05 9.69 -34.53
N GLN A 1088 7.98 8.74 -34.51
CA GLN A 1088 9.18 8.77 -35.36
C GLN A 1088 8.86 8.74 -36.85
N ALA A 1089 7.78 8.07 -37.27
CA ALA A 1089 7.31 8.13 -38.65
C ALA A 1089 6.90 9.56 -39.05
N VAL A 1090 6.29 10.31 -38.13
CA VAL A 1090 5.93 11.72 -38.33
C VAL A 1090 7.16 12.62 -38.30
N LEU A 1091 8.05 12.44 -37.31
CA LEU A 1091 9.25 13.27 -37.14
C LEU A 1091 10.26 13.11 -38.28
N GLY A 1092 10.48 11.88 -38.76
CA GLY A 1092 11.37 11.64 -39.90
C GLY A 1092 10.92 12.36 -41.17
N ALA A 1093 9.62 12.57 -41.34
CA ALA A 1093 9.10 13.41 -42.42
C ALA A 1093 9.18 14.92 -42.12
N ALA A 1094 9.12 15.31 -40.84
CA ALA A 1094 9.22 16.70 -40.40
C ALA A 1094 10.66 17.26 -40.44
N GLU A 1095 11.68 16.45 -40.17
CA GLU A 1095 13.10 16.83 -40.25
C GLU A 1095 13.58 17.07 -41.69
N LEU A 1096 13.01 16.34 -42.65
CA LEU A 1096 13.22 16.57 -44.09
C LEU A 1096 12.70 17.95 -44.57
N LEU A 1097 11.88 18.64 -43.77
CA LEU A 1097 11.30 19.95 -44.10
C LEU A 1097 12.02 21.12 -43.41
N ALA A 1098 12.85 20.85 -42.38
CA ALA A 1098 13.71 21.86 -41.76
C ALA A 1098 15.04 22.03 -42.51
N SER A 1099 15.33 21.11 -43.44
CA SER A 1099 16.57 21.04 -44.23
C SER A 1099 16.36 21.35 -45.73
N SER A 1100 15.17 21.84 -46.12
CA SER A 1100 14.82 22.22 -47.50
C SER A 1100 14.55 23.72 -47.64
#